data_AF-A0AAW1SD87-F1
#
_entry.id   AF-A0AAW1SD87-F1
#
_cell.length_a   1.000
_cell.length_b   1.000
_cell.length_c   1.000
_cell.angle_alpha   90.00
_cell.angle_beta   90.00
_cell.angle_gamma   90.00
#
_symmetry.space_group_name_H-M   'P 1'
#
loop_
_entity.id
_entity.type
_entity.pdbx_description
1 polymer ?
#
loop_
_entity_poly.entity_id
_entity_poly.type
_entity_poly.pdbx_seq_one_letter_code
_entity_poly.pdbx_strand_id
1 'polypeptide(L)'
;MDFIGLSDRQRLPRHVMACMLAQQPQPAAQDGWQEELTAARLTHDTRFGHLSRALNLLATLCGLAETAPVLAQVVAAPGFQEQMADLLALVLASVAGPEAHACAAAASEPARAQEALERAALVPNALRAAVCALQPAACAGPALGPAHWRAVAAGLTSGPRSALLLDALFDATATVYAMVRAALRADSGAADTYELAFHAAAAMEVLSELCATPLFYYRLALHDPSMAAPMRLVAATLALHDPPLAPPPWAIASQPSSDERHGSDERNGRDERDSSSDGSGKLSLSSSFAPDASGYSTSAAQGAAELLVARGLALLNELCGYDEVPFLDRFAAGTRAHQLALSVVDRALAYAALAMRRPPMRECRVRSPGEGQLAVNALQTLEVLADDSNFRALAMEVVAEPVAAVLALPHGRFVATWCAGEEATALHAADFSLDGRCLLLGPATPSFQRRLDALNALADPGGQNFAGLPAGARSRARHVAVEAGQRALALFQALGNLHCFSPTSSAPRLRHRFVRLLAQQLRLIKPLGADASEKPPAFDVALGNLRRLGVYAADVVETLGGGQAAGELVQPEDAALLAALARTLAALRDGDVPDEAIDAATSQHRGRRTRFRPIVTCERDCFEDLLAKGRHNTLSNPQGQLFGRAGQQCCLEDGERILLRAVAQRPESIDTRLLLVHNRLRLRGREHECRRVPFAPQVLV
;
A
#
# COMPACT_ATOMS: atom_id res chain seq x y z
N MET A 1 19.17 18.01 -32.90
CA MET A 1 18.01 18.25 -33.78
C MET A 1 17.36 19.55 -33.34
N ASP A 2 17.54 20.59 -34.15
CA ASP A 2 17.10 21.96 -33.87
C ASP A 2 15.58 22.09 -34.06
N PHE A 3 14.86 22.23 -32.95
CA PHE A 3 13.42 22.52 -32.95
C PHE A 3 13.19 24.05 -32.90
N ILE A 4 12.97 24.61 -34.08
CA ILE A 4 12.05 25.72 -34.43
C ILE A 4 11.74 26.75 -33.32
N GLY A 5 12.20 27.99 -33.57
CA GLY A 5 11.45 29.24 -33.35
C GLY A 5 11.05 29.57 -31.90
N LEU A 6 11.92 30.30 -31.20
CA LEU A 6 11.80 30.68 -29.78
C LEU A 6 10.94 31.92 -29.48
N SER A 7 10.10 32.44 -30.38
CA SER A 7 9.37 33.70 -30.15
C SER A 7 7.89 33.58 -29.75
N ASP A 8 7.33 32.37 -29.58
CA ASP A 8 5.90 32.18 -29.23
C ASP A 8 5.66 31.42 -27.91
N ARG A 9 6.71 31.20 -27.10
CA ARG A 9 6.69 30.31 -25.93
C ARG A 9 6.07 30.87 -24.64
N GLN A 10 5.30 31.97 -24.70
CA GLN A 10 4.59 32.52 -23.54
C GLN A 10 3.09 32.17 -23.48
N ARG A 11 2.61 31.24 -24.32
CA ARG A 11 1.16 31.04 -24.55
C ARG A 11 0.61 29.68 -24.12
N LEU A 12 1.22 29.00 -23.15
CA LEU A 12 0.64 27.78 -22.59
C LEU A 12 -0.69 28.00 -21.82
N PRO A 13 -0.95 29.14 -21.13
CA PRO A 13 -2.26 29.41 -20.54
C PRO A 13 -3.30 29.64 -21.63
N ARG A 14 -2.90 30.35 -22.71
CA ARG A 14 -3.74 30.59 -23.87
C ARG A 14 -4.00 29.33 -24.68
N HIS A 15 -3.08 28.38 -24.78
CA HIS A 15 -3.32 27.14 -25.52
C HIS A 15 -4.21 26.18 -24.73
N VAL A 16 -4.02 26.06 -23.41
CA VAL A 16 -4.91 25.22 -22.56
C VAL A 16 -6.31 25.83 -22.45
N MET A 17 -6.43 27.14 -22.19
CA MET A 17 -7.73 27.83 -22.21
C MET A 17 -8.33 27.93 -23.62
N ALA A 18 -7.55 28.14 -24.69
CA ALA A 18 -8.09 28.17 -26.05
C ALA A 18 -8.46 26.78 -26.55
N CYS A 19 -7.78 25.70 -26.17
CA CYS A 19 -8.26 24.35 -26.49
C CYS A 19 -9.59 24.03 -25.77
N MET A 20 -9.75 24.51 -24.54
CA MET A 20 -11.01 24.39 -23.79
C MET A 20 -12.13 25.31 -24.32
N LEU A 21 -11.80 26.53 -24.78
CA LEU A 21 -12.77 27.55 -25.24
C LEU A 21 -13.03 27.51 -26.75
N ALA A 22 -12.14 26.94 -27.58
CA ALA A 22 -12.28 26.89 -29.03
C ALA A 22 -13.21 25.76 -29.52
N GLN A 23 -13.83 25.00 -28.62
CA GLN A 23 -14.88 24.01 -28.97
C GLN A 23 -16.32 24.56 -28.89
N GLN A 24 -16.53 25.89 -28.80
CA GLN A 24 -17.84 26.52 -28.97
C GLN A 24 -17.84 27.48 -30.17
N PRO A 25 -18.93 27.54 -30.97
CA PRO A 25 -19.09 28.59 -31.97
C PRO A 25 -19.14 29.94 -31.24
N GLN A 26 -18.41 30.94 -31.74
CA GLN A 26 -18.42 32.29 -31.19
C GLN A 26 -19.87 32.80 -31.01
N PRO A 27 -20.34 33.08 -29.78
CA PRO A 27 -21.41 34.02 -29.61
C PRO A 27 -20.86 35.41 -29.88
N ALA A 28 -21.66 36.26 -30.53
CA ALA A 28 -21.33 37.66 -30.74
C ALA A 28 -20.95 38.31 -29.40
N ALA A 29 -19.78 38.94 -29.37
CA ALA A 29 -19.19 39.64 -28.25
C ALA A 29 -20.20 40.54 -27.53
N GLN A 30 -20.50 40.25 -26.26
CA GLN A 30 -21.14 41.24 -25.38
C GLN A 30 -20.55 41.30 -23.96
N ASP A 31 -19.96 40.22 -23.42
CA ASP A 31 -19.40 40.28 -22.06
C ASP A 31 -17.87 40.09 -22.09
N GLY A 32 -17.12 41.19 -21.89
CA GLY A 32 -15.65 41.27 -21.96
C GLY A 32 -14.85 40.45 -20.93
N TRP A 33 -15.48 39.51 -20.22
CA TRP A 33 -14.82 38.66 -19.22
C TRP A 33 -13.70 37.80 -19.83
N GLN A 34 -13.78 37.47 -21.12
CA GLN A 34 -12.75 36.71 -21.84
C GLN A 34 -11.44 37.50 -21.97
N GLU A 35 -11.50 38.83 -22.14
CA GLU A 35 -10.31 39.69 -22.17
C GLU A 35 -9.67 39.77 -20.78
N GLU A 36 -10.46 39.89 -19.72
CA GLU A 36 -9.96 39.91 -18.34
C GLU A 36 -9.31 38.58 -17.93
N LEU A 37 -9.95 37.44 -18.26
CA LEU A 37 -9.38 36.10 -17.99
C LEU A 37 -8.12 35.81 -18.84
N THR A 38 -8.02 36.37 -20.05
CA THR A 38 -6.84 36.19 -20.92
C THR A 38 -5.73 37.22 -20.71
N ALA A 39 -5.98 38.28 -19.91
CA ALA A 39 -4.98 39.28 -19.53
C ALA A 39 -4.10 38.86 -18.34
N ALA A 40 -4.56 37.89 -17.52
CA ALA A 40 -3.80 37.36 -16.40
C ALA A 40 -2.50 36.67 -16.87
N ARG A 41 -1.34 37.21 -16.51
CA ARG A 41 -0.02 36.61 -16.80
C ARG A 41 0.43 35.74 -15.64
N LEU A 42 0.64 34.45 -15.89
CA LEU A 42 1.34 33.56 -14.96
C LEU A 42 2.85 33.83 -15.07
N THR A 43 3.40 34.67 -14.19
CA THR A 43 4.85 34.92 -14.11
C THR A 43 5.52 33.84 -13.28
N HIS A 44 6.32 33.00 -13.92
CA HIS A 44 7.18 32.01 -13.28
C HIS A 44 8.46 31.80 -14.06
N ASP A 45 9.54 31.54 -13.33
CA ASP A 45 10.89 31.41 -13.89
C ASP A 45 11.10 30.07 -14.61
N THR A 46 10.21 29.09 -14.43
CA THR A 46 10.31 27.76 -15.05
C THR A 46 9.03 27.34 -15.79
N ARG A 47 9.20 26.42 -16.75
CA ARG A 47 8.08 25.80 -17.49
C ARG A 47 7.16 24.95 -16.59
N PHE A 48 7.72 24.31 -15.57
CA PHE A 48 6.98 23.39 -14.70
C PHE A 48 6.17 24.14 -13.65
N GLY A 49 6.73 25.19 -13.04
CA GLY A 49 5.97 26.08 -12.15
C GLY A 49 4.79 26.72 -12.88
N HIS A 50 4.97 27.10 -14.15
CA HIS A 50 3.89 27.60 -14.98
C HIS A 50 2.78 26.57 -15.23
N LEU A 51 3.13 25.33 -15.61
CA LEU A 51 2.18 24.23 -15.77
C LEU A 51 1.43 23.92 -14.48
N SER A 52 2.14 23.84 -13.35
CA SER A 52 1.57 23.57 -12.03
C SER A 52 0.53 24.63 -11.63
N ARG A 53 0.83 25.92 -11.83
CA ARG A 53 -0.15 27.00 -11.61
C ARG A 53 -1.33 26.94 -12.56
N ALA A 54 -1.11 26.60 -13.84
CA ALA A 54 -2.20 26.45 -14.80
C ALA A 54 -3.17 25.33 -14.38
N LEU A 55 -2.66 24.19 -13.89
CA LEU A 55 -3.48 23.10 -13.36
C LEU A 55 -4.27 23.51 -12.11
N ASN A 56 -3.65 24.26 -11.19
CA ASN A 56 -4.34 24.79 -10.01
C ASN A 56 -5.42 25.81 -10.36
N LEU A 57 -5.16 26.69 -11.33
CA LEU A 57 -6.14 27.61 -11.85
C LEU A 57 -7.33 26.85 -12.47
N LEU A 58 -7.03 25.85 -13.30
CA LEU A 58 -8.04 24.98 -13.90
C LEU A 58 -8.89 24.26 -12.84
N ALA A 59 -8.26 23.67 -11.81
CA ALA A 59 -8.98 23.05 -10.70
C ALA A 59 -9.90 24.05 -9.98
N THR A 60 -9.43 25.27 -9.77
CA THR A 60 -10.19 26.36 -9.13
C THR A 60 -11.38 26.76 -10.00
N LEU A 61 -11.18 26.98 -11.30
CA LEU A 61 -12.24 27.34 -12.24
C LEU A 61 -13.31 26.24 -12.34
N CYS A 62 -12.89 24.97 -12.40
CA CYS A 62 -13.82 23.84 -12.37
C CYS A 62 -14.61 23.80 -11.05
N GLY A 63 -13.97 24.06 -9.91
CA GLY A 63 -14.65 24.09 -8.62
C GLY A 63 -15.63 25.26 -8.46
N LEU A 64 -15.39 26.39 -9.13
CA LEU A 64 -16.30 27.52 -9.15
C LEU A 64 -17.53 27.30 -10.04
N ALA A 65 -17.53 26.27 -10.88
CA ALA A 65 -18.59 26.01 -11.85
C ALA A 65 -19.97 25.80 -11.20
N GLU A 66 -20.04 25.38 -9.93
CA GLU A 66 -21.31 25.32 -9.20
C GLU A 66 -21.97 26.69 -8.99
N THR A 67 -21.15 27.71 -8.76
CA THR A 67 -21.60 29.06 -8.41
C THR A 67 -21.61 30.01 -9.60
N ALA A 68 -20.95 29.63 -10.70
CA ALA A 68 -20.77 30.45 -11.89
C ALA A 68 -21.36 29.74 -13.14
N PRO A 69 -22.57 30.15 -13.62
CA PRO A 69 -23.27 29.47 -14.71
C PRO A 69 -22.47 29.35 -16.02
N VAL A 70 -21.64 30.36 -16.32
CA VAL A 70 -20.77 30.34 -17.52
C VAL A 70 -19.74 29.22 -17.42
N LEU A 71 -19.11 29.04 -16.26
CA LEU A 71 -18.15 27.95 -16.02
C LEU A 71 -18.85 26.59 -15.99
N ALA A 72 -20.08 26.51 -15.46
CA ALA A 72 -20.91 25.30 -15.53
C ALA A 72 -21.13 24.85 -16.98
N GLN A 73 -21.44 25.78 -17.89
CA GLN A 73 -21.62 25.48 -19.31
C GLN A 73 -20.33 24.97 -19.96
N VAL A 74 -19.18 25.55 -19.62
CA VAL A 74 -17.88 25.10 -20.14
C VAL A 74 -17.55 23.69 -19.65
N VAL A 75 -17.71 23.41 -18.35
CA VAL A 75 -17.43 22.08 -17.79
C VAL A 75 -18.42 21.02 -18.30
N ALA A 76 -19.66 21.40 -18.56
CA ALA A 76 -20.68 20.53 -19.14
C ALA A 76 -20.56 20.37 -20.67
N ALA A 77 -19.64 21.09 -21.33
CA ALA A 77 -19.50 21.04 -22.78
C ALA A 77 -19.10 19.62 -23.25
N PRO A 78 -19.70 19.13 -24.35
CA PRO A 78 -19.29 17.86 -24.95
C PRO A 78 -17.79 17.84 -25.24
N GLY A 79 -17.09 16.76 -24.86
CA GLY A 79 -15.65 16.60 -25.08
C GLY A 79 -14.75 17.25 -24.02
N PHE A 80 -15.27 18.11 -23.12
CA PHE A 80 -14.45 18.71 -22.06
C PHE A 80 -13.80 17.64 -21.16
N GLN A 81 -14.57 16.63 -20.76
CA GLN A 81 -14.06 15.52 -19.92
C GLN A 81 -12.99 14.69 -20.65
N GLU A 82 -13.16 14.47 -21.96
CA GLU A 82 -12.16 13.76 -22.78
C GLU A 82 -10.86 14.56 -22.90
N GLN A 83 -10.97 15.87 -23.16
CA GLN A 83 -9.82 16.77 -23.16
C GLN A 83 -9.10 16.80 -21.80
N MET A 84 -9.86 16.74 -20.71
CA MET A 84 -9.29 16.69 -19.36
C MET A 84 -8.53 15.40 -19.12
N ALA A 85 -9.11 14.26 -19.51
CA ALA A 85 -8.43 12.96 -19.42
C ALA A 85 -7.17 12.92 -20.30
N ASP A 86 -7.21 13.53 -21.48
CA ASP A 86 -6.06 13.68 -22.39
C ASP A 86 -4.95 14.54 -21.79
N LEU A 87 -5.31 15.70 -21.24
CA LEU A 87 -4.38 16.59 -20.53
C LEU A 87 -3.73 15.86 -19.36
N LEU A 88 -4.54 15.18 -18.55
CA LEU A 88 -4.07 14.40 -17.41
C LEU A 88 -3.09 13.31 -17.85
N ALA A 89 -3.43 12.53 -18.87
CA ALA A 89 -2.55 11.48 -19.39
C ALA A 89 -1.22 12.06 -19.90
N LEU A 90 -1.23 13.20 -20.59
CA LEU A 90 -0.02 13.89 -21.07
C LEU A 90 0.87 14.38 -19.94
N VAL A 91 0.28 15.03 -18.92
CA VAL A 91 1.02 15.55 -17.77
C VAL A 91 1.63 14.40 -16.97
N LEU A 92 0.85 13.36 -16.68
CA LEU A 92 1.34 12.20 -15.93
C LEU A 92 2.42 11.45 -16.70
N ALA A 93 2.24 11.23 -18.01
CA ALA A 93 3.24 10.60 -18.85
C ALA A 93 4.54 11.44 -18.93
N SER A 94 4.46 12.77 -18.84
CA SER A 94 5.65 13.62 -18.81
C SER A 94 6.49 13.45 -17.53
N VAL A 95 5.84 13.09 -16.41
CA VAL A 95 6.52 12.81 -15.14
C VAL A 95 7.01 11.36 -15.09
N ALA A 96 6.17 10.41 -15.51
CA ALA A 96 6.46 8.97 -15.49
C ALA A 96 7.41 8.48 -16.59
N GLY A 97 7.56 9.27 -17.67
CA GLY A 97 8.22 8.85 -18.90
C GLY A 97 9.75 8.84 -18.84
N PRO A 98 10.44 9.03 -19.99
CA PRO A 98 11.90 8.98 -20.08
C PRO A 98 12.62 9.98 -19.14
N GLU A 99 11.93 11.04 -18.71
CA GLU A 99 12.46 12.04 -17.79
C GLU A 99 12.39 11.63 -16.30
N ALA A 100 11.77 10.50 -15.94
CA ALA A 100 11.62 10.09 -14.53
C ALA A 100 12.97 10.03 -13.78
N HIS A 101 14.03 9.55 -14.44
CA HIS A 101 15.39 9.58 -13.89
C HIS A 101 15.92 11.00 -13.68
N ALA A 102 15.60 11.93 -14.59
CA ALA A 102 15.99 13.34 -14.46
C ALA A 102 15.22 14.03 -13.31
N CYS A 103 13.96 13.64 -13.06
CA CYS A 103 13.19 14.11 -11.91
C CYS A 103 13.86 13.70 -10.58
N ALA A 104 14.23 12.42 -10.45
CA ALA A 104 14.92 11.93 -9.25
C ALA A 104 16.32 12.57 -9.07
N ALA A 105 17.08 12.73 -10.16
CA ALA A 105 18.37 13.41 -10.12
C ALA A 105 18.26 14.88 -9.67
N ALA A 106 17.24 15.60 -10.16
CA ALA A 106 16.97 16.97 -9.72
C ALA A 106 16.69 17.06 -8.21
N ALA A 107 16.00 16.07 -7.64
CA ALA A 107 15.69 16.04 -6.20
C ALA A 107 16.92 15.78 -5.31
N SER A 108 17.96 15.12 -5.85
CA SER A 108 19.23 14.92 -5.15
C SER A 108 20.21 16.10 -5.27
N GLU A 109 19.90 17.12 -6.07
CA GLU A 109 20.78 18.27 -6.31
C GLU A 109 20.15 19.54 -5.71
N PRO A 110 20.74 20.15 -4.65
CA PRO A 110 20.18 21.35 -4.01
C PRO A 110 19.93 22.50 -4.99
N ALA A 111 20.78 22.66 -6.01
CA ALA A 111 20.63 23.68 -7.05
C ALA A 111 19.41 23.48 -7.96
N ARG A 112 18.81 22.27 -7.95
CA ARG A 112 17.66 21.87 -8.77
C ARG A 112 16.48 21.40 -7.93
N ALA A 113 16.52 21.59 -6.61
CA ALA A 113 15.43 21.22 -5.72
C ALA A 113 14.10 21.87 -6.12
N GLN A 114 14.12 23.15 -6.51
CA GLN A 114 12.93 23.85 -7.02
C GLN A 114 12.35 23.21 -8.29
N GLU A 115 13.21 22.76 -9.23
CA GLU A 115 12.75 22.04 -10.43
C GLU A 115 12.07 20.72 -10.04
N ALA A 116 12.63 20.00 -9.06
CA ALA A 116 12.04 18.77 -8.54
C ALA A 116 10.68 19.04 -7.88
N LEU A 117 10.58 20.06 -7.02
CA LEU A 117 9.31 20.45 -6.37
C LEU A 117 8.23 20.77 -7.40
N GLU A 118 8.55 21.57 -8.40
CA GLU A 118 7.61 21.96 -9.44
C GLU A 118 7.14 20.77 -10.30
N ARG A 119 8.06 19.83 -10.62
CA ARG A 119 7.71 18.58 -11.32
C ARG A 119 6.84 17.68 -10.46
N ALA A 120 7.16 17.54 -9.17
CA ALA A 120 6.39 16.74 -8.22
C ALA A 120 4.96 17.28 -8.06
N ALA A 121 4.81 18.62 -8.00
CA ALA A 121 3.52 19.29 -7.87
C ALA A 121 2.57 19.04 -9.06
N LEU A 122 3.09 18.72 -10.25
CA LEU A 122 2.26 18.46 -11.43
C LEU A 122 1.29 17.30 -11.22
N VAL A 123 1.73 16.24 -10.53
CA VAL A 123 0.94 15.02 -10.35
C VAL A 123 -0.32 15.28 -9.52
N PRO A 124 -0.24 15.75 -8.24
CA PRO A 124 -1.44 16.02 -7.45
C PRO A 124 -2.27 17.17 -8.03
N ASN A 125 -1.67 18.18 -8.67
CA ASN A 125 -2.43 19.29 -9.26
C ASN A 125 -3.22 18.84 -10.49
N ALA A 126 -2.65 17.96 -11.32
CA ALA A 126 -3.38 17.39 -12.46
C ALA A 126 -4.52 16.48 -11.99
N LEU A 127 -4.27 15.62 -11.00
CA LEU A 127 -5.30 14.77 -10.39
C LEU A 127 -6.44 15.60 -9.80
N ARG A 128 -6.11 16.66 -9.04
CA ARG A 128 -7.10 17.58 -8.47
C ARG A 128 -7.90 18.31 -9.55
N ALA A 129 -7.24 18.78 -10.61
CA ALA A 129 -7.92 19.42 -11.74
C ALA A 129 -8.91 18.47 -12.41
N ALA A 130 -8.53 17.20 -12.60
CA ALA A 130 -9.41 16.18 -13.16
C ALA A 130 -10.59 15.85 -12.24
N VAL A 131 -10.37 15.76 -10.93
CA VAL A 131 -11.45 15.55 -9.95
C VAL A 131 -12.45 16.71 -10.00
N CYS A 132 -12.00 17.97 -9.93
CA CYS A 132 -12.92 19.11 -10.01
C CYS A 132 -13.60 19.22 -11.38
N ALA A 133 -12.93 18.84 -12.47
CA ALA A 133 -13.52 18.85 -13.82
C ALA A 133 -14.62 17.78 -13.99
N LEU A 134 -14.41 16.59 -13.45
CA LEU A 134 -15.36 15.48 -13.56
C LEU A 134 -16.50 15.58 -12.54
N GLN A 135 -16.25 16.21 -11.39
CA GLN A 135 -17.22 16.44 -10.33
C GLN A 135 -17.05 17.87 -9.78
N PRO A 136 -17.56 18.91 -10.45
CA PRO A 136 -17.49 20.29 -9.94
C PRO A 136 -18.07 20.44 -8.54
N ALA A 137 -19.14 19.70 -8.27
CA ALA A 137 -19.81 19.66 -6.97
C ALA A 137 -18.96 19.15 -5.82
N ALA A 138 -17.89 18.42 -6.15
CA ALA A 138 -16.92 17.96 -5.18
C ALA A 138 -16.18 19.10 -4.47
N CYS A 139 -16.02 20.23 -5.16
CA CYS A 139 -15.01 21.22 -4.79
C CYS A 139 -15.60 22.35 -3.91
N ALA A 140 -16.92 22.38 -3.69
CA ALA A 140 -17.58 23.34 -2.80
C ALA A 140 -18.10 22.74 -1.47
N GLY A 141 -18.17 21.40 -1.35
CA GLY A 141 -18.70 20.70 -0.18
C GLY A 141 -17.64 20.09 0.74
N PRO A 142 -18.01 19.66 1.96
CA PRO A 142 -17.15 18.83 2.79
C PRO A 142 -16.88 17.48 2.10
N ALA A 143 -15.66 16.97 2.24
CA ALA A 143 -15.09 15.70 1.77
C ALA A 143 -15.90 14.86 0.75
N LEU A 144 -15.25 14.48 -0.34
CA LEU A 144 -15.84 13.67 -1.40
C LEU A 144 -16.42 12.33 -0.90
N GLY A 145 -17.74 12.20 -0.93
CA GLY A 145 -18.40 10.94 -0.66
C GLY A 145 -18.17 9.86 -1.75
N PRO A 146 -18.41 8.57 -1.45
CA PRO A 146 -18.14 7.46 -2.38
C PRO A 146 -18.84 7.56 -3.75
N ALA A 147 -20.02 8.19 -3.81
CA ALA A 147 -20.75 8.39 -5.07
C ALA A 147 -19.98 9.28 -6.05
N HIS A 148 -19.33 10.34 -5.54
CA HIS A 148 -18.53 11.24 -6.36
C HIS A 148 -17.29 10.53 -6.92
N TRP A 149 -16.59 9.75 -6.09
CA TRP A 149 -15.43 8.98 -6.55
C TRP A 149 -15.78 7.96 -7.63
N ARG A 150 -16.96 7.33 -7.55
CA ARG A 150 -17.46 6.48 -8.65
C ARG A 150 -17.65 7.26 -9.95
N ALA A 151 -18.16 8.49 -9.87
CA ALA A 151 -18.34 9.33 -11.06
C ALA A 151 -16.99 9.82 -11.63
N VAL A 152 -16.03 10.19 -10.77
CA VAL A 152 -14.65 10.48 -11.18
C VAL A 152 -14.04 9.26 -11.88
N ALA A 153 -14.10 8.08 -11.26
CA ALA A 153 -13.61 6.84 -11.84
C ALA A 153 -14.26 6.53 -13.19
N ALA A 154 -15.58 6.72 -13.32
CA ALA A 154 -16.29 6.55 -14.58
C ALA A 154 -15.79 7.52 -15.67
N GLY A 155 -15.58 8.79 -15.32
CA GLY A 155 -15.04 9.79 -16.23
C GLY A 155 -13.62 9.49 -16.70
N LEU A 156 -12.74 9.06 -15.78
CA LEU A 156 -11.35 8.71 -16.12
C LEU A 156 -11.24 7.42 -16.95
N THR A 157 -12.16 6.47 -16.77
CA THR A 157 -12.10 5.16 -17.42
C THR A 157 -12.96 5.01 -18.67
N SER A 158 -13.80 6.00 -19.01
CA SER A 158 -14.68 5.96 -20.18
C SER A 158 -13.96 6.30 -21.50
N GLY A 159 -12.88 7.08 -21.44
CA GLY A 159 -12.19 7.59 -22.63
C GLY A 159 -11.29 6.55 -23.33
N PRO A 160 -10.96 6.78 -24.62
CA PRO A 160 -10.11 5.88 -25.42
C PRO A 160 -8.66 5.80 -24.91
N ARG A 161 -8.20 6.81 -24.17
CA ARG A 161 -6.85 6.86 -23.57
C ARG A 161 -6.79 6.37 -22.12
N SER A 162 -7.89 5.81 -21.60
CA SER A 162 -7.96 5.29 -20.22
C SER A 162 -6.83 4.31 -19.89
N ALA A 163 -6.43 3.44 -20.82
CA ALA A 163 -5.30 2.52 -20.61
C ALA A 163 -3.97 3.26 -20.33
N LEU A 164 -3.62 4.23 -21.17
CA LEU A 164 -2.41 5.05 -20.99
C LEU A 164 -2.48 5.85 -19.68
N LEU A 165 -3.65 6.40 -19.39
CA LEU A 165 -3.89 7.17 -18.17
C LEU A 165 -3.67 6.30 -16.93
N LEU A 166 -4.22 5.08 -16.90
CA LEU A 166 -4.11 4.17 -15.76
C LEU A 166 -2.65 3.82 -15.46
N ASP A 167 -1.84 3.50 -16.48
CA ASP A 167 -0.41 3.21 -16.29
C ASP A 167 0.37 4.44 -15.81
N ALA A 168 0.18 5.58 -16.49
CA ALA A 168 0.89 6.81 -16.19
C ALA A 168 0.61 7.34 -14.78
N LEU A 169 -0.59 7.09 -14.25
CA LEU A 169 -1.07 7.57 -12.97
C LEU A 169 -0.33 6.93 -11.78
N PHE A 170 -0.10 5.61 -11.83
CA PHE A 170 0.73 4.93 -10.82
C PHE A 170 2.22 5.23 -10.99
N ASP A 171 2.72 5.20 -12.23
CA ASP A 171 4.15 5.41 -12.49
C ASP A 171 4.60 6.86 -12.21
N ALA A 172 3.75 7.86 -12.48
CA ALA A 172 4.04 9.26 -12.13
C ALA A 172 4.10 9.43 -10.61
N THR A 173 3.17 8.83 -9.88
CA THR A 173 3.17 8.88 -8.41
C THR A 173 4.40 8.16 -7.86
N ALA A 174 4.75 6.98 -8.39
CA ALA A 174 5.96 6.25 -8.01
C ALA A 174 7.24 7.07 -8.27
N THR A 175 7.24 7.88 -9.33
CA THR A 175 8.34 8.80 -9.64
C THR A 175 8.47 9.89 -8.58
N VAL A 176 7.37 10.47 -8.08
CA VAL A 176 7.43 11.44 -6.97
C VAL A 176 7.98 10.80 -5.70
N TYR A 177 7.61 9.55 -5.39
CA TYR A 177 8.22 8.79 -4.28
C TYR A 177 9.73 8.56 -4.48
N ALA A 178 10.16 8.28 -5.71
CA ALA A 178 11.58 8.17 -6.03
C ALA A 178 12.33 9.49 -5.83
N MET A 179 11.68 10.64 -6.09
CA MET A 179 12.24 11.97 -5.81
C MET A 179 12.39 12.20 -4.31
N VAL A 180 11.39 11.85 -3.49
CA VAL A 180 11.50 11.91 -2.01
C VAL A 180 12.69 11.07 -1.54
N ARG A 181 12.83 9.84 -2.04
CA ARG A 181 13.98 8.98 -1.72
C ARG A 181 15.31 9.60 -2.11
N ALA A 182 15.39 10.22 -3.29
CA ALA A 182 16.61 10.86 -3.76
C ALA A 182 16.98 12.07 -2.89
N ALA A 183 16.00 12.89 -2.49
CA ALA A 183 16.19 14.01 -1.57
C ALA A 183 16.65 13.55 -0.18
N LEU A 184 16.03 12.49 0.37
CA LEU A 184 16.44 11.87 1.64
C LEU A 184 17.90 11.38 1.60
N ARG A 185 18.35 10.81 0.48
CA ARG A 185 19.72 10.30 0.30
C ARG A 185 20.75 11.41 0.16
N ALA A 186 20.35 12.52 -0.46
CA ALA A 186 21.22 13.66 -0.70
C ALA A 186 21.26 14.64 0.48
N ASP A 187 20.41 14.45 1.49
CA ASP A 187 20.20 15.41 2.59
C ASP A 187 19.90 16.82 2.05
N SER A 188 19.02 16.89 1.03
CA SER A 188 18.70 18.11 0.25
C SER A 188 18.04 19.24 1.07
N GLY A 189 17.87 19.09 2.38
CA GLY A 189 17.18 20.01 3.27
C GLY A 189 15.82 19.48 3.71
N ALA A 190 15.50 19.73 4.98
CA ALA A 190 14.27 19.26 5.62
C ALA A 190 12.98 19.79 4.95
N ALA A 191 12.98 21.07 4.56
CA ALA A 191 11.81 21.73 3.96
C ALA A 191 11.47 21.14 2.58
N ASP A 192 12.45 21.09 1.67
CA ASP A 192 12.26 20.58 0.32
C ASP A 192 11.85 19.09 0.33
N THR A 193 12.46 18.29 1.20
CA THR A 193 12.11 16.87 1.35
C THR A 193 10.68 16.70 1.86
N TYR A 194 10.27 17.51 2.83
CA TYR A 194 8.90 17.49 3.34
C TYR A 194 7.90 17.92 2.28
N GLU A 195 8.19 18.95 1.48
CA GLU A 195 7.30 19.42 0.42
C GLU A 195 7.17 18.40 -0.73
N LEU A 196 8.27 17.74 -1.12
CA LEU A 196 8.21 16.59 -2.04
C LEU A 196 7.33 15.46 -1.47
N ALA A 197 7.46 15.17 -0.17
CA ALA A 197 6.67 14.14 0.48
C ALA A 197 5.19 14.53 0.59
N PHE A 198 4.88 15.81 0.77
CA PHE A 198 3.52 16.34 0.72
C PHE A 198 2.89 16.12 -0.66
N HIS A 199 3.61 16.42 -1.75
CA HIS A 199 3.13 16.15 -3.11
C HIS A 199 2.91 14.65 -3.38
N ALA A 200 3.83 13.79 -2.91
CA ALA A 200 3.69 12.34 -3.00
C ALA A 200 2.44 11.85 -2.26
N ALA A 201 2.23 12.34 -1.04
CA ALA A 201 1.07 12.02 -0.22
C ALA A 201 -0.24 12.48 -0.88
N ALA A 202 -0.31 13.71 -1.37
CA ALA A 202 -1.49 14.25 -2.03
C ALA A 202 -1.87 13.45 -3.29
N ALA A 203 -0.88 13.02 -4.08
CA ALA A 203 -1.13 12.15 -5.23
C ALA A 203 -1.66 10.77 -4.77
N MET A 204 -1.01 10.15 -3.79
CA MET A 204 -1.42 8.86 -3.24
C MET A 204 -2.84 8.87 -2.65
N GLU A 205 -3.27 9.98 -2.05
CA GLU A 205 -4.63 10.12 -1.50
C GLU A 205 -5.70 9.94 -2.59
N VAL A 206 -5.55 10.66 -3.71
CA VAL A 206 -6.47 10.53 -4.85
C VAL A 206 -6.42 9.11 -5.43
N LEU A 207 -5.24 8.51 -5.49
CA LEU A 207 -5.09 7.13 -5.97
C LEU A 207 -5.80 6.11 -5.10
N SER A 208 -5.65 6.20 -3.78
CA SER A 208 -6.32 5.30 -2.85
C SER A 208 -7.83 5.40 -3.01
N GLU A 209 -8.38 6.62 -3.10
CA GLU A 209 -9.83 6.82 -3.30
C GLU A 209 -10.32 6.27 -4.64
N LEU A 210 -9.54 6.44 -5.72
CA LEU A 210 -9.86 5.82 -7.01
C LEU A 210 -9.82 4.29 -6.91
N CYS A 211 -8.77 3.74 -6.32
CA CYS A 211 -8.58 2.29 -6.15
C CYS A 211 -9.68 1.64 -5.30
N ALA A 212 -10.33 2.40 -4.42
CA ALA A 212 -11.50 2.01 -3.63
C ALA A 212 -12.77 1.81 -4.43
N THR A 213 -12.83 2.41 -5.62
CA THR A 213 -14.01 2.30 -6.46
C THR A 213 -13.94 0.98 -7.23
N PRO A 214 -14.93 0.08 -7.09
CA PRO A 214 -14.91 -1.18 -7.82
C PRO A 214 -14.78 -0.98 -9.33
N LEU A 215 -15.39 0.08 -9.87
CA LEU A 215 -15.29 0.43 -11.28
C LEU A 215 -13.83 0.68 -11.71
N PHE A 216 -13.09 1.51 -10.99
CA PHE A 216 -11.69 1.79 -11.32
C PHE A 216 -10.83 0.55 -11.14
N TYR A 217 -10.98 -0.17 -10.03
CA TYR A 217 -10.22 -1.41 -9.77
C TYR A 217 -10.42 -2.45 -10.88
N TYR A 218 -11.66 -2.73 -11.27
CA TYR A 218 -11.93 -3.72 -12.32
C TYR A 218 -11.45 -3.25 -13.69
N ARG A 219 -11.57 -1.95 -14.00
CA ARG A 219 -11.01 -1.39 -15.24
C ARG A 219 -9.49 -1.51 -15.26
N LEU A 220 -8.83 -1.18 -14.16
CA LEU A 220 -7.40 -1.36 -13.99
C LEU A 220 -7.00 -2.82 -14.19
N ALA A 221 -7.68 -3.77 -13.56
CA ALA A 221 -7.41 -5.21 -13.73
C ALA A 221 -7.72 -5.74 -15.14
N LEU A 222 -8.61 -5.08 -15.89
CA LEU A 222 -8.87 -5.39 -17.30
C LEU A 222 -7.76 -4.86 -18.22
N HIS A 223 -7.19 -3.69 -17.89
CA HIS A 223 -6.14 -3.03 -18.68
C HIS A 223 -4.75 -3.58 -18.39
N ASP A 224 -4.41 -3.76 -17.12
CA ASP A 224 -3.21 -4.40 -16.60
C ASP A 224 -3.59 -5.66 -15.80
N PRO A 225 -3.79 -6.82 -16.45
CA PRO A 225 -4.11 -8.07 -15.76
C PRO A 225 -3.06 -8.51 -14.74
N SER A 226 -1.83 -8.00 -14.86
CA SER A 226 -0.74 -8.31 -13.94
C SER A 226 -0.73 -7.43 -12.69
N MET A 227 -1.51 -6.34 -12.71
CA MET A 227 -1.56 -5.33 -11.64
C MET A 227 -0.16 -4.84 -11.24
N ALA A 228 0.75 -4.76 -12.22
CA ALA A 228 2.14 -4.40 -12.00
C ALA A 228 2.29 -2.91 -11.67
N ALA A 229 1.46 -2.03 -12.24
CA ALA A 229 1.57 -0.58 -11.99
C ALA A 229 1.31 -0.20 -10.52
N PRO A 230 0.21 -0.65 -9.86
CA PRO A 230 0.03 -0.47 -8.43
C PRO A 230 1.16 -1.09 -7.60
N MET A 231 1.63 -2.27 -8.00
CA MET A 231 2.70 -2.96 -7.27
C MET A 231 4.04 -2.21 -7.36
N ARG A 232 4.37 -1.57 -8.49
CA ARG A 232 5.54 -0.69 -8.62
C ARG A 232 5.43 0.52 -7.70
N LEU A 233 4.24 1.11 -7.59
CA LEU A 233 4.00 2.21 -6.65
C LEU A 233 4.21 1.75 -5.20
N VAL A 234 3.62 0.63 -4.79
CA VAL A 234 3.84 0.07 -3.45
C VAL A 234 5.34 -0.21 -3.23
N ALA A 235 6.03 -0.82 -4.20
CA ALA A 235 7.47 -1.06 -4.10
C ALA A 235 8.27 0.24 -3.90
N ALA A 236 7.92 1.32 -4.63
CA ALA A 236 8.55 2.62 -4.48
C ALA A 236 8.34 3.21 -3.07
N THR A 237 7.15 3.02 -2.48
CA THR A 237 6.86 3.44 -1.10
C THR A 237 7.71 2.68 -0.08
N LEU A 238 7.78 1.35 -0.20
CA LEU A 238 8.53 0.49 0.74
C LEU A 238 10.04 0.73 0.65
N ALA A 239 10.52 1.26 -0.47
CA ALA A 239 11.92 1.56 -0.71
C ALA A 239 12.42 2.85 -0.04
N LEU A 240 11.56 3.61 0.65
CA LEU A 240 11.95 4.84 1.35
C LEU A 240 12.86 4.59 2.57
N HIS A 241 12.98 3.35 3.04
CA HIS A 241 13.95 2.94 4.07
C HIS A 241 15.02 1.96 3.56
N ASP A 242 15.13 1.77 2.24
CA ASP A 242 16.19 0.94 1.68
C ASP A 242 17.57 1.63 1.86
N PRO A 243 18.66 0.85 2.04
CA PRO A 243 20.02 1.39 2.11
C PRO A 243 20.35 2.39 0.98
N PRO A 244 21.15 3.44 1.25
CA PRO A 244 21.88 3.73 2.49
C PRO A 244 21.04 4.47 3.56
N LEU A 245 19.73 4.63 3.36
CA LEU A 245 18.87 5.31 4.32
C LEU A 245 18.76 4.48 5.61
N ALA A 246 18.51 5.17 6.72
CA ALA A 246 18.27 4.48 7.99
C ALA A 246 17.03 3.58 7.86
N PRO A 247 17.11 2.32 8.36
CA PRO A 247 15.93 1.47 8.44
C PRO A 247 14.88 2.16 9.34
N PRO A 248 13.58 1.80 9.24
CA PRO A 248 12.54 2.45 10.02
C PRO A 248 12.88 2.43 11.52
N PRO A 249 12.30 3.34 12.33
CA PRO A 249 12.86 3.69 13.65
C PRO A 249 12.98 2.52 14.62
N TRP A 250 12.21 1.46 14.38
CA TRP A 250 12.16 0.23 15.16
C TRP A 250 13.34 -0.71 14.94
N ALA A 251 14.05 -0.61 13.81
CA ALA A 251 15.12 -1.55 13.47
C ALA A 251 16.37 -1.37 14.33
N ILE A 252 16.65 -0.13 14.74
CA ILE A 252 17.88 0.25 15.46
C ILE A 252 17.85 -0.21 16.92
N ALA A 253 16.66 -0.38 17.50
CA ALA A 253 16.51 -0.63 18.94
C ALA A 253 16.64 -2.11 19.34
N SER A 254 17.00 -2.98 18.39
CA SER A 254 17.19 -4.42 18.62
C SER A 254 18.62 -4.81 19.01
N GLN A 255 19.55 -3.85 19.17
CA GLN A 255 20.87 -4.11 19.73
C GLN A 255 20.86 -3.88 21.25
N PRO A 256 21.29 -4.86 22.06
CA PRO A 256 21.52 -4.61 23.48
C PRO A 256 22.60 -3.54 23.61
N SER A 257 22.29 -2.46 24.31
CA SER A 257 23.25 -1.41 24.66
C SER A 257 24.46 -2.04 25.33
N SER A 258 25.62 -2.01 24.67
CA SER A 258 26.90 -2.48 25.21
C SER A 258 27.54 -1.50 26.21
N ASP A 259 26.81 -0.50 26.70
CA ASP A 259 27.32 0.60 27.54
C ASP A 259 27.44 0.26 29.03
N GLU A 260 27.81 -0.98 29.34
CA GLU A 260 28.44 -1.31 30.62
C GLU A 260 29.78 -2.02 30.36
N ARG A 261 30.77 -1.28 29.85
CA ARG A 261 32.18 -1.63 30.07
C ARG A 261 32.96 -0.42 30.54
N HIS A 262 33.48 -0.57 31.76
CA HIS A 262 34.50 0.27 32.36
C HIS A 262 35.66 0.52 31.41
N GLY A 263 36.20 1.73 31.51
CA GLY A 263 37.25 2.24 30.64
C GLY A 263 38.59 1.56 30.81
N SER A 264 39.36 1.56 29.73
CA SER A 264 40.75 2.05 29.68
C SER A 264 41.34 1.80 28.29
N ASP A 265 42.12 2.78 27.84
CA ASP A 265 43.21 2.71 26.87
C ASP A 265 42.94 3.00 25.38
N GLU A 266 43.47 4.17 25.00
CA GLU A 266 43.77 4.68 23.67
C GLU A 266 44.83 3.81 22.95
N ARG A 267 44.67 3.61 21.62
CA ARG A 267 45.62 4.02 20.53
C ARG A 267 45.60 3.09 19.29
N ASN A 268 45.77 3.76 18.14
CA ASN A 268 46.15 3.31 16.79
C ASN A 268 45.06 2.55 16.00
N GLY A 269 44.81 2.76 14.70
CA GLY A 269 45.46 3.57 13.66
C GLY A 269 45.45 2.80 12.31
N ARG A 270 44.78 3.38 11.29
CA ARG A 270 44.93 3.21 9.82
C ARG A 270 44.42 1.96 9.05
N ASP A 271 43.91 2.31 7.86
CA ASP A 271 43.72 1.59 6.58
C ASP A 271 42.65 0.46 6.58
N GLU A 272 41.75 0.28 5.60
CA GLU A 272 41.90 0.36 4.14
C GLU A 272 40.50 0.38 3.44
N ARG A 273 40.49 0.76 2.16
CA ARG A 273 39.33 0.81 1.26
C ARG A 273 39.04 -0.56 0.65
N ASP A 274 37.76 -0.86 0.42
CA ASP A 274 37.19 -1.38 -0.84
C ASP A 274 35.85 -2.08 -0.58
N SER A 275 34.79 -1.67 -1.29
CA SER A 275 33.67 -2.58 -1.59
C SER A 275 32.79 -2.07 -2.72
N SER A 276 32.84 -2.83 -3.82
CA SER A 276 32.00 -2.79 -5.00
C SER A 276 30.52 -3.03 -4.67
N SER A 277 29.64 -2.20 -5.26
CA SER A 277 28.19 -2.29 -5.15
C SER A 277 27.61 -3.33 -6.12
N ASP A 278 26.88 -4.31 -5.58
CA ASP A 278 25.99 -5.16 -6.38
C ASP A 278 24.54 -5.02 -5.86
N GLY A 279 23.64 -4.63 -6.78
CA GLY A 279 22.37 -3.96 -6.49
C GLY A 279 21.17 -4.88 -6.24
N SER A 280 21.20 -5.68 -5.17
CA SER A 280 20.02 -6.40 -4.68
C SER A 280 19.66 -5.92 -3.26
N GLY A 281 18.88 -4.84 -3.19
CA GLY A 281 18.44 -4.21 -1.95
C GLY A 281 17.43 -5.07 -1.19
N LYS A 282 17.94 -6.01 -0.39
CA LYS A 282 17.21 -6.66 0.70
C LYS A 282 17.35 -5.79 1.95
N LEU A 283 16.25 -5.58 2.67
CA LEU A 283 16.30 -5.16 4.08
C LEU A 283 16.87 -6.35 4.87
N SER A 284 18.20 -6.45 4.94
CA SER A 284 18.86 -7.55 5.63
C SER A 284 18.66 -7.40 7.14
N LEU A 285 17.89 -8.33 7.73
CA LEU A 285 17.70 -8.48 9.17
C LEU A 285 18.97 -8.98 9.90
N SER A 286 20.15 -8.97 9.25
CA SER A 286 21.42 -9.42 9.82
C SER A 286 22.11 -8.30 10.59
N SER A 287 22.51 -8.64 11.82
CA SER A 287 23.15 -7.81 12.82
C SER A 287 24.52 -7.26 12.39
N SER A 288 24.60 -6.00 11.96
CA SER A 288 25.79 -5.15 12.16
C SER A 288 25.52 -3.73 11.66
N PHE A 289 24.81 -2.92 12.44
CA PHE A 289 24.83 -1.46 12.29
C PHE A 289 24.99 -0.86 13.68
N ALA A 290 26.17 -0.33 13.97
CA ALA A 290 26.39 0.49 15.16
C ALA A 290 25.66 1.82 14.97
N PRO A 291 24.95 2.34 15.99
CA PRO A 291 24.29 3.63 15.88
C PRO A 291 25.31 4.74 16.12
N ASP A 292 25.84 5.34 15.05
CA ASP A 292 26.37 6.69 15.16
C ASP A 292 25.18 7.64 15.39
N ALA A 293 25.25 8.45 16.44
CA ALA A 293 24.25 9.46 16.81
C ALA A 293 24.13 10.61 15.78
N SER A 294 24.68 10.47 14.57
CA SER A 294 24.41 11.35 13.44
C SER A 294 23.00 11.11 12.94
N GLY A 295 22.16 12.16 13.04
CA GLY A 295 20.77 12.27 12.59
C GLY A 295 20.17 11.12 11.79
N TYR A 296 19.07 10.56 12.31
CA TYR A 296 18.19 9.66 11.57
C TYR A 296 17.79 10.33 10.25
N SER A 297 18.32 9.87 9.11
CA SER A 297 18.20 10.56 7.82
C SER A 297 16.74 10.85 7.41
N THR A 298 15.78 10.04 7.86
CA THR A 298 14.35 10.32 7.61
C THR A 298 13.70 11.25 8.66
N SER A 299 14.31 11.49 9.83
CA SER A 299 13.85 12.52 10.77
C SER A 299 13.96 13.93 10.19
N ALA A 300 14.92 14.15 9.27
CA ALA A 300 15.04 15.40 8.53
C ALA A 300 13.76 15.72 7.75
N ALA A 301 13.04 14.70 7.27
CA ALA A 301 11.74 14.83 6.61
C ALA A 301 10.54 14.86 7.58
N GLN A 302 10.77 15.10 8.88
CA GLN A 302 9.73 15.23 9.91
C GLN A 302 8.75 14.05 9.98
N GLY A 303 9.22 12.83 9.72
CA GLY A 303 8.38 11.62 9.74
C GLY A 303 7.62 11.34 8.44
N ALA A 304 7.86 12.14 7.38
CA ALA A 304 7.15 11.98 6.13
C ALA A 304 7.47 10.64 5.44
N ALA A 305 8.67 10.09 5.59
CA ALA A 305 9.02 8.78 5.04
C ALA A 305 8.15 7.66 5.66
N GLU A 306 8.03 7.65 6.98
CA GLU A 306 7.24 6.67 7.72
C GLU A 306 5.76 6.71 7.29
N LEU A 307 5.20 7.91 7.13
CA LEU A 307 3.82 8.09 6.66
C LEU A 307 3.61 7.67 5.21
N LEU A 308 4.57 7.96 4.34
CA LEU A 308 4.52 7.58 2.94
C LEU A 308 4.60 6.06 2.76
N VAL A 309 5.39 5.37 3.59
CA VAL A 309 5.43 3.91 3.63
C VAL A 309 4.12 3.36 4.19
N ALA A 310 3.61 3.95 5.28
CA ALA A 310 2.32 3.56 5.86
C ALA A 310 1.19 3.68 4.83
N ARG A 311 1.20 4.75 4.02
CA ARG A 311 0.29 4.95 2.88
C ARG A 311 0.39 3.84 1.83
N GLY A 312 1.59 3.44 1.48
CA GLY A 312 1.80 2.35 0.53
C GLY A 312 1.28 0.99 1.04
N LEU A 313 1.48 0.70 2.32
CA LEU A 313 0.92 -0.49 2.96
C LEU A 313 -0.62 -0.44 3.02
N ALA A 314 -1.20 0.73 3.30
CA ALA A 314 -2.65 0.91 3.26
C ALA A 314 -3.22 0.67 1.84
N LEU A 315 -2.56 1.21 0.80
CA LEU A 315 -2.93 0.94 -0.59
C LEU A 315 -2.85 -0.57 -0.90
N LEU A 316 -1.82 -1.26 -0.43
CA LEU A 316 -1.71 -2.72 -0.61
C LEU A 316 -2.87 -3.46 0.06
N ASN A 317 -3.23 -3.10 1.29
CA ASN A 317 -4.36 -3.69 2.01
C ASN A 317 -5.68 -3.45 1.25
N GLU A 318 -5.84 -2.26 0.69
CA GLU A 318 -7.01 -1.89 -0.08
C GLU A 318 -7.15 -2.70 -1.38
N LEU A 319 -6.07 -2.81 -2.15
CA LEU A 319 -6.07 -3.61 -3.38
C LEU A 319 -6.42 -5.08 -3.09
N CYS A 320 -5.97 -5.60 -1.95
CA CYS A 320 -6.35 -6.93 -1.48
C CYS A 320 -7.81 -7.04 -1.01
N GLY A 321 -8.54 -5.95 -0.80
CA GLY A 321 -9.92 -5.97 -0.31
C GLY A 321 -10.98 -6.47 -1.32
N TYR A 322 -10.61 -6.69 -2.58
CA TYR A 322 -11.53 -7.07 -3.66
C TYR A 322 -11.73 -8.59 -3.80
N ASP A 323 -12.92 -9.07 -3.40
CA ASP A 323 -13.24 -10.50 -3.37
C ASP A 323 -13.51 -11.14 -4.76
N GLU A 324 -14.09 -10.41 -5.72
CA GLU A 324 -14.49 -11.01 -7.01
C GLU A 324 -13.29 -11.34 -7.91
N VAL A 325 -12.26 -10.49 -7.82
CA VAL A 325 -11.02 -10.60 -8.57
C VAL A 325 -9.89 -10.33 -7.58
N PRO A 326 -9.42 -11.36 -6.85
CA PRO A 326 -8.40 -11.17 -5.83
C PRO A 326 -7.11 -10.61 -6.44
N PHE A 327 -6.65 -9.51 -5.89
CA PHE A 327 -5.41 -8.84 -6.33
C PHE A 327 -4.21 -9.78 -6.24
N LEU A 328 -4.08 -10.49 -5.12
CA LEU A 328 -2.97 -11.42 -4.86
C LEU A 328 -2.95 -12.61 -5.83
N ASP A 329 -4.10 -13.07 -6.32
CA ASP A 329 -4.18 -14.18 -7.26
C ASP A 329 -3.65 -13.81 -8.66
N ARG A 330 -3.64 -12.52 -9.01
CA ARG A 330 -3.16 -12.04 -10.32
C ARG A 330 -1.66 -12.28 -10.52
N PHE A 331 -0.89 -12.40 -9.45
CA PHE A 331 0.57 -12.54 -9.53
C PHE A 331 1.05 -13.94 -9.83
N ALA A 332 0.19 -14.96 -9.82
CA ALA A 332 0.62 -16.32 -10.18
C ALA A 332 0.87 -16.51 -11.68
N ALA A 333 0.26 -15.68 -12.54
CA ALA A 333 0.21 -15.92 -13.98
C ALA A 333 1.44 -15.42 -14.78
N GLY A 334 2.41 -14.69 -14.20
CA GLY A 334 3.51 -14.09 -14.96
C GLY A 334 4.82 -13.91 -14.19
N THR A 335 5.96 -14.34 -14.75
CA THR A 335 7.25 -14.45 -14.04
C THR A 335 7.76 -13.13 -13.45
N ARG A 336 7.64 -12.00 -14.16
CA ARG A 336 8.16 -10.69 -13.68
C ARG A 336 7.25 -10.02 -12.66
N ALA A 337 5.93 -10.00 -12.92
CA ALA A 337 4.96 -9.46 -11.98
C ALA A 337 4.95 -10.28 -10.67
N HIS A 338 5.11 -11.60 -10.78
CA HIS A 338 5.31 -12.49 -9.64
C HIS A 338 6.54 -12.13 -8.80
N GLN A 339 7.70 -11.95 -9.45
CA GLN A 339 8.94 -11.55 -8.75
C GLN A 339 8.78 -10.20 -8.04
N LEU A 340 8.14 -9.23 -8.69
CA LEU A 340 7.85 -7.95 -8.08
C LEU A 340 6.93 -8.10 -6.86
N ALA A 341 5.86 -8.88 -6.97
CA ALA A 341 4.95 -9.15 -5.86
C ALA A 341 5.66 -9.82 -4.68
N LEU A 342 6.48 -10.85 -4.94
CA LEU A 342 7.30 -11.49 -3.90
C LEU A 342 8.23 -10.49 -3.21
N SER A 343 8.90 -9.61 -3.97
CA SER A 343 9.76 -8.57 -3.40
C SER A 343 8.96 -7.58 -2.54
N VAL A 344 7.74 -7.22 -2.92
CA VAL A 344 6.90 -6.30 -2.15
C VAL A 344 6.40 -6.99 -0.88
N VAL A 345 5.92 -8.22 -0.99
CA VAL A 345 5.44 -9.02 0.15
C VAL A 345 6.56 -9.25 1.16
N ASP A 346 7.76 -9.63 0.70
CA ASP A 346 8.93 -9.82 1.57
C ASP A 346 9.26 -8.55 2.35
N ARG A 347 9.26 -7.39 1.68
CA ARG A 347 9.47 -6.09 2.34
C ARG A 347 8.34 -5.74 3.32
N ALA A 348 7.09 -5.93 2.94
CA ALA A 348 5.94 -5.65 3.81
C ALA A 348 5.98 -6.51 5.08
N LEU A 349 6.32 -7.79 4.95
CA LEU A 349 6.52 -8.69 6.08
C LEU A 349 7.72 -8.28 6.94
N ALA A 350 8.81 -7.77 6.33
CA ALA A 350 9.93 -7.20 7.08
C ALA A 350 9.50 -5.99 7.92
N TYR A 351 8.66 -5.07 7.39
CA TYR A 351 8.09 -3.98 8.19
C TYR A 351 7.24 -4.50 9.36
N ALA A 352 6.42 -5.53 9.14
CA ALA A 352 5.62 -6.13 10.21
C ALA A 352 6.50 -6.77 11.30
N ALA A 353 7.55 -7.49 10.89
CA ALA A 353 8.55 -8.04 11.81
C ALA A 353 9.25 -6.94 12.62
N LEU A 354 9.65 -5.84 11.99
CA LEU A 354 10.26 -4.70 12.66
C LEU A 354 9.30 -4.01 13.63
N ALA A 355 8.03 -3.84 13.25
CA ALA A 355 6.99 -3.31 14.15
C ALA A 355 6.77 -4.18 15.39
N MET A 356 6.90 -5.52 15.25
CA MET A 356 6.84 -6.46 16.37
C MET A 356 8.08 -6.44 17.26
N ARG A 357 9.26 -6.22 16.67
CA ARG A 357 10.54 -6.11 17.41
C ARG A 357 10.76 -4.75 18.07
N ARG A 358 9.88 -3.78 17.81
CA ARG A 358 9.93 -2.47 18.44
C ARG A 358 9.93 -2.62 19.98
N PRO A 359 10.92 -2.08 20.69
CA PRO A 359 10.92 -2.11 22.15
C PRO A 359 9.73 -1.33 22.73
N PRO A 360 9.33 -1.68 23.97
CA PRO A 360 8.38 -0.91 24.78
C PRO A 360 8.69 0.60 24.80
N MET A 361 7.65 1.44 24.92
CA MET A 361 7.77 2.90 24.95
C MET A 361 8.65 3.42 26.10
N ARG A 362 8.70 2.67 27.20
CA ARG A 362 9.56 2.96 28.36
C ARG A 362 11.05 2.83 28.04
N GLU A 363 11.39 2.05 27.02
CA GLU A 363 12.76 1.77 26.58
C GLU A 363 13.12 2.56 25.32
N CYS A 364 12.15 2.79 24.43
CA CYS A 364 12.34 3.55 23.19
C CYS A 364 11.15 4.50 22.93
N ARG A 365 11.40 5.80 23.06
CA ARG A 365 10.43 6.85 22.70
C ARG A 365 10.21 6.89 21.19
N VAL A 366 9.04 7.37 20.77
CA VAL A 366 8.73 7.65 19.36
C VAL A 366 9.79 8.59 18.78
N ARG A 367 10.38 8.19 17.65
CA ARG A 367 11.51 8.90 17.03
C ARG A 367 11.07 9.81 15.89
N SER A 368 9.92 9.53 15.27
CA SER A 368 9.37 10.33 14.19
C SER A 368 7.83 10.28 14.20
N PRO A 369 7.15 11.36 13.77
CA PRO A 369 5.74 11.27 13.40
C PRO A 369 5.50 10.17 12.36
N GLY A 370 4.34 9.53 12.42
CA GLY A 370 3.95 8.44 11.51
C GLY A 370 4.49 7.07 11.87
N GLU A 371 5.31 6.98 12.92
CA GLU A 371 5.79 5.71 13.44
C GLU A 371 4.61 4.82 13.84
N GLY A 372 3.67 5.29 14.65
CA GLY A 372 2.52 4.46 15.04
C GLY A 372 1.69 4.01 13.83
N GLN A 373 1.41 4.90 12.88
CA GLN A 373 0.67 4.58 11.67
C GLN A 373 1.35 3.50 10.82
N LEU A 374 2.67 3.59 10.64
CA LEU A 374 3.45 2.58 9.94
C LEU A 374 3.29 1.21 10.64
N ALA A 375 3.29 1.19 11.98
CA ALA A 375 3.21 -0.06 12.74
C ALA A 375 1.86 -0.75 12.56
N VAL A 376 0.77 0.03 12.64
CA VAL A 376 -0.59 -0.47 12.43
C VAL A 376 -0.75 -1.00 11.01
N ASN A 377 -0.34 -0.23 10.00
CA ASN A 377 -0.54 -0.62 8.61
C ASN A 377 0.30 -1.85 8.24
N ALA A 378 1.52 -1.98 8.78
CA ALA A 378 2.34 -3.17 8.59
C ALA A 378 1.71 -4.42 9.20
N LEU A 379 1.09 -4.31 10.39
CA LEU A 379 0.38 -5.43 11.02
C LEU A 379 -0.92 -5.80 10.30
N GLN A 380 -1.66 -4.81 9.78
CA GLN A 380 -2.81 -5.07 8.90
C GLN A 380 -2.38 -5.77 7.61
N THR A 381 -1.25 -5.38 7.03
CA THR A 381 -0.71 -6.08 5.86
C THR A 381 -0.30 -7.50 6.20
N LEU A 382 0.28 -7.74 7.39
CA LEU A 382 0.52 -9.09 7.87
C LEU A 382 -0.78 -9.90 8.03
N GLU A 383 -1.84 -9.31 8.57
CA GLU A 383 -3.17 -9.95 8.67
C GLU A 383 -3.64 -10.44 7.29
N VAL A 384 -3.60 -9.57 6.28
CA VAL A 384 -4.02 -9.85 4.91
C VAL A 384 -3.16 -10.95 4.27
N LEU A 385 -1.83 -10.81 4.35
CA LEU A 385 -0.90 -11.77 3.77
C LEU A 385 -0.91 -13.12 4.47
N ALA A 386 -1.25 -13.15 5.77
CA ALA A 386 -1.45 -14.37 6.51
C ALA A 386 -2.76 -15.08 6.13
N ASP A 387 -3.82 -14.35 5.72
CA ASP A 387 -5.06 -14.98 5.21
C ASP A 387 -4.84 -15.62 3.83
N ASP A 388 -3.96 -15.05 3.01
CA ASP A 388 -3.65 -15.56 1.67
C ASP A 388 -2.81 -16.86 1.71
N SER A 389 -3.29 -17.93 1.10
CA SER A 389 -2.59 -19.23 1.14
C SER A 389 -1.26 -19.28 0.39
N ASN A 390 -1.03 -18.38 -0.57
CA ASN A 390 0.21 -18.34 -1.35
C ASN A 390 1.33 -17.64 -0.57
N PHE A 391 0.99 -16.60 0.19
CA PHE A 391 1.97 -15.81 0.96
C PHE A 391 2.07 -16.21 2.43
N ARG A 392 1.08 -16.94 2.99
CA ARG A 392 1.11 -17.39 4.39
C ARG A 392 2.38 -18.14 4.75
N ALA A 393 2.91 -18.99 3.86
CA ALA A 393 4.14 -19.73 4.10
C ALA A 393 5.35 -18.80 4.35
N LEU A 394 5.48 -17.76 3.52
CA LEU A 394 6.51 -16.73 3.66
C LEU A 394 6.27 -15.89 4.94
N ALA A 395 5.02 -15.52 5.21
CA ALA A 395 4.65 -14.81 6.42
C ALA A 395 5.07 -15.58 7.69
N MET A 396 4.75 -16.88 7.77
CA MET A 396 5.15 -17.76 8.87
C MET A 396 6.67 -17.75 9.10
N GLU A 397 7.47 -17.84 8.04
CA GLU A 397 8.93 -17.86 8.13
C GLU A 397 9.50 -16.53 8.65
N VAL A 398 8.98 -15.40 8.14
CA VAL A 398 9.48 -14.07 8.49
C VAL A 398 9.08 -13.67 9.91
N VAL A 399 7.85 -14.02 10.34
CA VAL A 399 7.28 -13.48 11.58
C VAL A 399 7.28 -14.43 12.78
N ALA A 400 7.67 -15.70 12.63
CA ALA A 400 7.67 -16.64 13.75
C ALA A 400 8.54 -16.17 14.93
N GLU A 401 9.76 -15.68 14.66
CA GLU A 401 10.65 -15.15 15.70
C GLU A 401 10.12 -13.84 16.32
N PRO A 402 9.71 -12.83 15.54
CA PRO A 402 9.12 -11.61 16.10
C PRO A 402 7.88 -11.88 16.96
N VAL A 403 7.01 -12.80 16.52
CA VAL A 403 5.82 -13.22 17.28
C VAL A 403 6.23 -13.90 18.58
N ALA A 404 7.22 -14.79 18.57
CA ALA A 404 7.71 -15.44 19.78
C ALA A 404 8.22 -14.41 20.79
N ALA A 405 8.98 -13.40 20.33
CA ALA A 405 9.47 -12.32 21.18
C ALA A 405 8.33 -11.49 21.78
N VAL A 406 7.32 -11.13 20.98
CA VAL A 406 6.12 -10.43 21.45
C VAL A 406 5.38 -11.24 22.52
N LEU A 407 5.14 -12.52 22.27
CA LEU A 407 4.41 -13.38 23.20
C LEU A 407 5.21 -13.71 24.47
N ALA A 408 6.54 -13.71 24.40
CA ALA A 408 7.41 -13.94 25.56
C ALA A 408 7.60 -12.70 26.46
N LEU A 409 7.01 -11.55 26.11
CA LEU A 409 7.07 -10.35 26.95
C LEU A 409 6.44 -10.59 28.34
N PRO A 410 6.99 -10.01 29.43
CA PRO A 410 6.35 -10.05 30.73
C PRO A 410 4.89 -9.58 30.63
N HIS A 411 3.98 -10.30 31.30
CA HIS A 411 2.53 -10.15 31.10
C HIS A 411 2.03 -8.69 31.14
N GLY A 412 2.44 -7.90 32.14
CA GLY A 412 2.04 -6.50 32.24
C GLY A 412 2.53 -5.63 31.08
N ARG A 413 3.73 -5.91 30.56
CA ARG A 413 4.27 -5.22 29.37
C ARG A 413 3.56 -5.62 28.09
N PHE A 414 3.23 -6.91 27.95
CA PHE A 414 2.44 -7.40 26.83
C PHE A 414 1.08 -6.69 26.78
N VAL A 415 0.35 -6.63 27.90
CA VAL A 415 -0.94 -5.93 27.98
C VAL A 415 -0.80 -4.45 27.63
N ALA A 416 0.19 -3.76 28.19
CA ALA A 416 0.41 -2.34 27.93
C ALA A 416 0.72 -2.03 26.45
N THR A 417 1.42 -2.94 25.76
CA THR A 417 1.95 -2.72 24.40
C THR A 417 1.04 -3.28 23.29
N TRP A 418 0.40 -4.42 23.52
CA TRP A 418 -0.26 -5.22 22.48
C TRP A 418 -1.76 -5.43 22.70
N CYS A 419 -2.31 -5.03 23.85
CA CYS A 419 -3.75 -5.09 24.15
C CYS A 419 -4.36 -3.69 24.30
N ALA A 420 -3.96 -2.75 23.44
CA ALA A 420 -4.43 -1.34 23.44
C ALA A 420 -4.26 -0.62 24.79
N GLY A 421 -3.24 -0.98 25.57
CA GLY A 421 -2.92 -0.33 26.84
C GLY A 421 -2.12 0.97 26.68
N GLU A 422 -1.64 1.50 27.80
CA GLU A 422 -0.99 2.81 27.89
C GLU A 422 0.19 3.01 26.92
N GLU A 423 1.02 1.98 26.71
CA GLU A 423 2.16 2.09 25.78
C GLU A 423 1.73 2.07 24.32
N ALA A 424 0.68 1.30 23.98
CA ALA A 424 0.08 1.33 22.66
C ALA A 424 -0.51 2.71 22.35
N THR A 425 -1.26 3.28 23.29
CA THR A 425 -1.81 4.64 23.20
C THR A 425 -0.69 5.69 23.05
N ALA A 426 0.38 5.58 23.83
CA ALA A 426 1.50 6.52 23.77
C ALA A 426 2.23 6.51 22.42
N LEU A 427 2.34 5.37 21.74
CA LEU A 427 2.92 5.26 20.41
C LEU A 427 2.18 6.13 19.38
N HIS A 428 0.85 6.09 19.39
CA HIS A 428 0.01 6.82 18.42
C HIS A 428 -0.22 8.28 18.77
N ALA A 429 0.14 8.71 20.00
CA ALA A 429 -0.07 10.09 20.44
C ALA A 429 0.70 11.12 19.61
N ALA A 430 1.84 10.74 19.03
CA ALA A 430 2.68 11.61 18.21
C ALA A 430 2.18 11.77 16.75
N ASP A 431 1.32 10.87 16.27
CA ASP A 431 0.91 10.82 14.87
C ASP A 431 -0.20 11.82 14.53
N PHE A 432 -0.95 12.27 15.55
CA PHE A 432 -2.08 13.19 15.41
C PHE A 432 -1.72 14.60 14.87
N SER A 433 -0.43 14.93 14.76
CA SER A 433 0.05 16.30 14.51
C SER A 433 0.05 16.75 13.04
N LEU A 434 -0.25 15.88 12.07
CA LEU A 434 -0.24 16.25 10.65
C LEU A 434 -1.68 16.49 10.16
N ASP A 435 -2.08 17.77 10.21
CA ASP A 435 -3.30 18.39 9.66
C ASP A 435 -4.67 17.88 10.13
N GLY A 436 -4.76 17.18 11.27
CA GLY A 436 -6.06 16.83 11.86
C GLY A 436 -6.94 15.90 11.00
N ARG A 437 -6.38 15.41 9.89
CA ARG A 437 -6.94 14.37 9.01
C ARG A 437 -6.12 13.11 9.15
N CYS A 438 -5.94 12.67 10.40
CA CYS A 438 -5.13 11.51 10.75
C CYS A 438 -5.77 10.21 10.21
N LEU A 439 -5.52 9.98 8.92
CA LEU A 439 -4.86 8.82 8.31
C LEU A 439 -5.32 7.41 8.69
N LEU A 440 -6.62 7.21 8.78
CA LEU A 440 -7.19 5.95 8.29
C LEU A 440 -7.25 6.01 6.77
N LEU A 441 -6.10 5.89 6.11
CA LEU A 441 -5.97 5.94 4.65
C LEU A 441 -6.26 4.61 3.95
N GLY A 442 -7.18 3.84 4.50
CA GLY A 442 -8.01 3.01 3.65
C GLY A 442 -9.07 3.93 3.06
N PRO A 443 -9.32 3.91 1.76
CA PRO A 443 -10.45 4.64 1.24
C PRO A 443 -11.78 4.12 1.81
N ALA A 444 -12.86 4.87 1.61
CA ALA A 444 -14.17 4.59 2.15
C ALA A 444 -14.89 3.40 1.48
N THR A 445 -14.23 2.24 1.35
CA THR A 445 -14.96 1.01 1.04
C THR A 445 -15.99 0.78 2.15
N PRO A 446 -17.18 0.24 1.81
CA PRO A 446 -18.20 -0.01 2.82
C PRO A 446 -17.72 -0.90 3.97
N SER A 447 -16.83 -1.85 3.70
CA SER A 447 -16.22 -2.72 4.72
C SER A 447 -15.24 -1.95 5.61
N PHE A 448 -14.35 -1.14 5.03
CA PHE A 448 -13.42 -0.31 5.80
C PHE A 448 -14.16 0.70 6.68
N GLN A 449 -15.18 1.38 6.14
CA GLN A 449 -15.98 2.33 6.90
C GLN A 449 -16.72 1.66 8.07
N ARG A 450 -17.33 0.49 7.86
CA ARG A 450 -17.98 -0.25 8.95
C ARG A 450 -16.98 -0.67 10.03
N ARG A 451 -15.79 -1.12 9.65
CA ARG A 451 -14.70 -1.45 10.59
C ARG A 451 -14.29 -0.21 11.39
N LEU A 452 -14.14 0.93 10.72
CA LEU A 452 -13.83 2.21 11.37
C LEU A 452 -14.93 2.63 12.34
N ASP A 453 -16.19 2.58 11.93
CA ASP A 453 -17.34 2.93 12.78
C ASP A 453 -17.38 2.04 14.04
N ALA A 454 -17.08 0.74 13.89
CA ALA A 454 -16.99 -0.18 15.01
C ALA A 454 -15.81 0.13 15.95
N LEU A 455 -14.61 0.45 15.44
CA LEU A 455 -13.48 0.90 16.26
C LEU A 455 -13.80 2.21 16.99
N ASN A 456 -14.48 3.12 16.31
CA ASN A 456 -14.93 4.40 16.84
C ASN A 456 -15.95 4.24 17.96
N ALA A 457 -16.81 3.23 17.88
CA ALA A 457 -17.75 2.86 18.94
C ALA A 457 -17.03 2.15 20.12
N LEU A 458 -16.02 1.34 19.82
CA LEU A 458 -15.18 0.69 20.84
C LEU A 458 -14.36 1.71 21.65
N ALA A 459 -13.81 2.73 20.99
CA ALA A 459 -13.00 3.76 21.63
C ALA A 459 -13.79 4.68 22.58
N ASP A 460 -15.08 4.91 22.26
CA ASP A 460 -15.96 5.77 23.05
C ASP A 460 -17.37 5.14 23.21
N PRO A 461 -17.50 4.05 23.98
CA PRO A 461 -18.77 3.38 24.18
C PRO A 461 -19.76 4.34 24.83
N GLY A 462 -20.87 4.63 24.14
CA GLY A 462 -21.88 5.57 24.60
C GLY A 462 -21.49 7.05 24.52
N GLY A 463 -20.34 7.41 23.93
CA GLY A 463 -19.96 8.81 23.69
C GLY A 463 -19.53 9.59 24.94
N GLN A 464 -19.24 8.89 26.06
CA GLN A 464 -18.98 9.51 27.36
C GLN A 464 -17.49 9.57 27.72
N ASN A 465 -16.63 8.71 27.17
CA ASN A 465 -15.22 8.60 27.54
C ASN A 465 -14.46 9.90 27.31
N PHE A 466 -14.87 10.67 26.28
CA PHE A 466 -14.21 11.91 25.88
C PHE A 466 -15.12 13.14 25.98
N ALA A 467 -16.31 13.01 26.59
CA ALA A 467 -17.29 14.09 26.67
C ALA A 467 -16.76 15.33 27.41
N GLY A 468 -15.90 15.13 28.42
CA GLY A 468 -15.27 16.20 29.19
C GLY A 468 -14.11 16.93 28.49
N LEU A 469 -13.66 16.46 27.31
CA LEU A 469 -12.54 17.06 26.58
C LEU A 469 -13.00 18.12 25.55
N PRO A 470 -12.19 19.17 25.31
CA PRO A 470 -12.37 20.09 24.18
C PRO A 470 -12.39 19.34 22.83
N ALA A 471 -13.06 19.88 21.81
CA ALA A 471 -13.27 19.20 20.52
C ALA A 471 -11.97 18.66 19.86
N GLY A 472 -10.91 19.47 19.83
CA GLY A 472 -9.61 19.03 19.27
C GLY A 472 -8.94 17.94 20.09
N ALA A 473 -8.98 18.04 21.42
CA ALA A 473 -8.43 17.02 22.33
C ALA A 473 -9.25 15.72 22.28
N ARG A 474 -10.57 15.82 22.12
CA ARG A 474 -11.48 14.69 21.92
C ARG A 474 -11.17 13.93 20.64
N SER A 475 -11.02 14.64 19.52
CA SER A 475 -10.64 14.03 18.23
C SER A 475 -9.30 13.31 18.34
N ARG A 476 -8.33 13.93 19.02
CA ARG A 476 -7.02 13.31 19.32
C ARG A 476 -7.14 12.04 20.12
N ALA A 477 -7.78 12.11 21.29
CA ALA A 477 -7.92 10.97 22.18
C ALA A 477 -8.63 9.79 21.49
N ARG A 478 -9.68 10.09 20.72
CA ARG A 478 -10.40 9.08 19.93
C ARG A 478 -9.53 8.44 18.86
N HIS A 479 -8.81 9.23 18.06
CA HIS A 479 -7.93 8.70 17.02
C HIS A 479 -6.86 7.77 17.61
N VAL A 480 -6.19 8.21 18.68
CA VAL A 480 -5.16 7.42 19.35
C VAL A 480 -5.72 6.10 19.89
N ALA A 481 -6.93 6.11 20.47
CA ALA A 481 -7.59 4.90 20.96
C ALA A 481 -7.99 3.95 19.82
N VAL A 482 -8.49 4.49 18.71
CA VAL A 482 -8.84 3.71 17.50
C VAL A 482 -7.61 3.01 16.93
N GLU A 483 -6.49 3.71 16.76
CA GLU A 483 -5.25 3.13 16.22
C GLU A 483 -4.67 2.06 17.15
N ALA A 484 -4.65 2.32 18.47
CA ALA A 484 -4.20 1.33 19.44
C ALA A 484 -5.07 0.06 19.44
N GLY A 485 -6.39 0.23 19.33
CA GLY A 485 -7.33 -0.88 19.21
C GLY A 485 -7.15 -1.66 17.91
N GLN A 486 -6.98 -0.95 16.79
CA GLN A 486 -6.74 -1.54 15.48
C GLN A 486 -5.43 -2.33 15.44
N ARG A 487 -4.37 -1.83 16.09
CA ARG A 487 -3.09 -2.55 16.24
C ARG A 487 -3.26 -3.88 16.97
N ALA A 488 -3.97 -3.87 18.09
CA ALA A 488 -4.22 -5.07 18.90
C ALA A 488 -5.04 -6.11 18.12
N LEU A 489 -6.08 -5.66 17.42
CA LEU A 489 -6.92 -6.52 16.59
C LEU A 489 -6.18 -7.09 15.38
N ALA A 490 -5.31 -6.30 14.72
CA ALA A 490 -4.48 -6.79 13.62
C ALA A 490 -3.53 -7.91 14.07
N LEU A 491 -2.90 -7.79 15.25
CA LEU A 491 -2.10 -8.88 15.83
C LEU A 491 -2.95 -10.12 16.12
N PHE A 492 -4.10 -9.94 16.76
CA PHE A 492 -5.05 -11.02 17.07
C PHE A 492 -5.45 -11.80 15.80
N GLN A 493 -5.87 -11.10 14.74
CA GLN A 493 -6.30 -11.70 13.48
C GLN A 493 -5.13 -12.34 12.73
N ALA A 494 -3.96 -11.70 12.69
CA ALA A 494 -2.76 -12.26 12.08
C ALA A 494 -2.35 -13.60 12.70
N LEU A 495 -2.37 -13.72 14.03
CA LEU A 495 -2.05 -14.99 14.71
C LEU A 495 -3.03 -16.10 14.37
N GLY A 496 -4.33 -15.78 14.30
CA GLY A 496 -5.35 -16.71 13.84
C GLY A 496 -5.10 -17.18 12.40
N ASN A 497 -4.81 -16.23 11.49
CA ASN A 497 -4.55 -16.51 10.09
C ASN A 497 -3.28 -17.34 9.85
N LEU A 498 -2.21 -17.05 10.59
CA LEU A 498 -0.96 -17.83 10.56
C LEU A 498 -1.17 -19.26 11.04
N HIS A 499 -2.08 -19.50 11.99
CA HIS A 499 -2.42 -20.84 12.46
C HIS A 499 -3.45 -21.56 11.56
N CYS A 500 -4.21 -20.82 10.76
CA CYS A 500 -5.28 -21.37 9.94
C CYS A 500 -4.74 -22.37 8.90
N PHE A 501 -5.40 -23.52 8.81
CA PHE A 501 -5.14 -24.54 7.79
C PHE A 501 -6.45 -24.99 7.16
N SER A 502 -6.52 -24.96 5.84
CA SER A 502 -7.64 -25.52 5.09
C SER A 502 -7.11 -26.55 4.09
N PRO A 503 -7.56 -27.82 4.16
CA PRO A 503 -7.03 -28.88 3.29
C PRO A 503 -7.37 -28.67 1.81
N THR A 504 -8.38 -27.84 1.51
CA THR A 504 -8.78 -27.55 0.12
C THR A 504 -7.95 -26.45 -0.51
N SER A 505 -7.37 -25.55 0.28
CA SER A 505 -6.65 -24.36 -0.21
C SER A 505 -5.17 -24.31 0.15
N SER A 506 -4.76 -24.95 1.24
CA SER A 506 -3.40 -24.88 1.78
C SER A 506 -2.58 -26.11 1.38
N ALA A 507 -1.27 -25.93 1.14
CA ALA A 507 -0.40 -27.07 0.89
C ALA A 507 -0.30 -27.93 2.17
N PRO A 508 -0.33 -29.28 2.09
CA PRO A 508 -0.31 -30.14 3.29
C PRO A 508 0.85 -29.84 4.24
N ARG A 509 2.02 -29.44 3.71
CA ARG A 509 3.20 -29.05 4.50
C ARG A 509 3.03 -27.81 5.37
N LEU A 510 2.00 -26.98 5.13
CA LEU A 510 1.71 -25.79 5.95
C LEU A 510 0.93 -26.15 7.21
N ARG A 511 0.36 -27.36 7.27
CA ARG A 511 -0.31 -27.88 8.44
C ARG A 511 0.64 -27.85 9.65
N HIS A 512 0.20 -27.23 10.74
CA HIS A 512 0.96 -27.09 11.99
C HIS A 512 2.32 -26.38 11.84
N ARG A 513 2.64 -25.83 10.66
CA ARG A 513 3.96 -25.26 10.38
C ARG A 513 4.24 -24.04 11.26
N PHE A 514 3.28 -23.12 11.34
CA PHE A 514 3.44 -21.91 12.14
C PHE A 514 3.67 -22.21 13.61
N VAL A 515 2.84 -23.08 14.21
CA VAL A 515 2.92 -23.37 15.65
C VAL A 515 4.19 -24.13 16.01
N ARG A 516 4.73 -24.97 15.09
CA ARG A 516 6.05 -25.59 15.24
C ARG A 516 7.19 -24.57 15.19
N LEU A 517 7.16 -23.65 14.22
CA LEU A 517 8.13 -22.56 14.15
C LEU A 517 8.06 -21.70 15.42
N LEU A 518 6.87 -21.35 15.88
CA LEU A 518 6.67 -20.58 17.10
C LEU A 518 7.22 -21.31 18.33
N ALA A 519 6.91 -22.60 18.49
CA ALA A 519 7.44 -23.44 19.57
C ALA A 519 8.97 -23.50 19.53
N GLN A 520 9.57 -23.69 18.33
CA GLN A 520 11.01 -23.66 18.15
C GLN A 520 11.62 -22.33 18.61
N GLN A 521 11.04 -21.19 18.20
CA GLN A 521 11.54 -19.87 18.59
C GLN A 521 11.41 -19.62 20.10
N LEU A 522 10.30 -20.02 20.72
CA LEU A 522 10.13 -19.90 22.17
C LEU A 522 11.16 -20.73 22.96
N ARG A 523 11.61 -21.88 22.44
CA ARG A 523 12.71 -22.68 23.04
C ARG A 523 14.06 -21.96 22.97
N LEU A 524 14.25 -21.07 22.00
CA LEU A 524 15.50 -20.32 21.81
C LEU A 524 15.56 -19.04 22.67
N ILE A 525 14.41 -18.51 23.11
CA ILE A 525 14.36 -17.32 23.95
C ILE A 525 14.91 -17.66 25.34
N LYS A 526 16.06 -17.05 25.68
CA LYS A 526 16.61 -17.12 27.04
C LYS A 526 15.83 -16.19 27.96
N PRO A 527 15.48 -16.60 29.19
CA PRO A 527 14.90 -15.69 30.17
C PRO A 527 15.90 -14.55 30.45
N LEU A 528 15.49 -13.30 30.22
CA LEU A 528 16.30 -12.11 30.45
C LEU A 528 16.57 -11.94 31.96
N GLY A 529 17.83 -12.04 32.39
CA GLY A 529 18.32 -11.74 33.75
C GLY A 529 18.46 -12.97 34.68
N ALA A 530 19.48 -12.92 35.56
CA ALA A 530 19.95 -13.99 36.45
C ALA A 530 18.86 -14.69 37.27
N ASP A 531 19.16 -15.95 37.61
CA ASP A 531 18.34 -16.98 38.25
C ASP A 531 17.28 -17.63 37.35
N ALA A 532 17.75 -18.56 36.51
CA ALA A 532 16.95 -19.48 35.70
C ALA A 532 16.02 -20.40 36.52
N SER A 533 16.08 -20.33 37.85
CA SER A 533 15.28 -21.14 38.78
C SER A 533 13.93 -20.53 39.15
N GLU A 534 13.69 -19.22 38.90
CA GLU A 534 12.47 -18.53 39.39
C GLU A 534 11.56 -17.97 38.30
N LYS A 535 11.99 -17.91 37.03
CA LYS A 535 11.18 -17.34 35.94
C LYS A 535 10.33 -18.42 35.25
N PRO A 536 9.03 -18.15 34.98
CA PRO A 536 8.22 -19.06 34.19
C PRO A 536 8.87 -19.24 32.81
N PRO A 537 8.88 -20.48 32.28
CA PRO A 537 9.44 -20.74 30.96
C PRO A 537 8.71 -19.89 29.91
N ALA A 538 9.42 -19.48 28.84
CA ALA A 538 8.86 -18.62 27.80
C ALA A 538 7.53 -19.13 27.23
N PHE A 539 7.33 -20.46 27.22
CA PHE A 539 6.05 -21.10 26.89
C PHE A 539 4.89 -20.67 27.78
N ASP A 540 5.06 -20.69 29.09
CA ASP A 540 3.96 -20.38 30.02
C ASP A 540 3.58 -18.90 29.94
N VAL A 541 4.58 -18.02 29.76
CA VAL A 541 4.37 -16.58 29.49
C VAL A 541 3.62 -16.39 28.18
N ALA A 542 4.07 -17.04 27.10
CA ALA A 542 3.42 -16.95 25.79
C ALA A 542 1.97 -17.46 25.80
N LEU A 543 1.70 -18.57 26.48
CA LEU A 543 0.34 -19.09 26.66
C LEU A 543 -0.53 -18.13 27.47
N GLY A 544 0.00 -17.53 28.53
CA GLY A 544 -0.69 -16.49 29.30
C GLY A 544 -1.05 -15.28 28.45
N ASN A 545 -0.12 -14.81 27.63
CA ASN A 545 -0.31 -13.66 26.75
C ASN A 545 -1.27 -13.95 25.59
N LEU A 546 -1.23 -15.15 24.98
CA LEU A 546 -2.22 -15.58 23.99
C LEU A 546 -3.63 -15.59 24.58
N ARG A 547 -3.81 -16.14 25.79
CA ARG A 547 -5.11 -16.13 26.47
C ARG A 547 -5.58 -14.70 26.73
N ARG A 548 -4.67 -13.82 27.16
CA ARG A 548 -5.01 -12.42 27.41
C ARG A 548 -5.42 -11.66 26.16
N LEU A 549 -4.78 -11.93 25.03
CA LEU A 549 -5.20 -11.38 23.74
C LEU A 549 -6.59 -11.89 23.34
N GLY A 550 -6.89 -13.17 23.63
CA GLY A 550 -8.24 -13.73 23.47
C GLY A 550 -9.29 -13.07 24.38
N VAL A 551 -8.94 -12.78 25.64
CA VAL A 551 -9.81 -12.03 26.56
C VAL A 551 -10.07 -10.63 26.05
N TYR A 552 -9.04 -9.92 25.57
CA TYR A 552 -9.21 -8.60 24.95
C TYR A 552 -10.20 -8.65 23.78
N ALA A 553 -10.10 -9.65 22.90
CA ALA A 553 -11.04 -9.81 21.80
C ALA A 553 -12.49 -10.11 22.27
N ALA A 554 -12.64 -10.87 23.36
CA ALA A 554 -13.95 -11.10 23.97
C ALA A 554 -14.54 -9.81 24.59
N ASP A 555 -13.72 -9.02 25.27
CA ASP A 555 -14.10 -7.72 25.85
C ASP A 555 -14.59 -6.75 24.75
N VAL A 556 -13.96 -6.78 23.57
CA VAL A 556 -14.41 -6.00 22.39
C VAL A 556 -15.81 -6.40 21.95
N VAL A 557 -16.08 -7.71 21.87
CA VAL A 557 -17.40 -8.23 21.48
C VAL A 557 -18.47 -7.84 22.50
N GLU A 558 -18.16 -7.94 23.79
CA GLU A 558 -19.04 -7.56 24.89
C GLU A 558 -19.34 -6.04 24.85
N THR A 559 -18.30 -5.22 24.71
CA THR A 559 -18.42 -3.75 24.64
C THR A 559 -19.31 -3.29 23.48
N LEU A 560 -19.26 -3.98 22.34
CA LEU A 560 -20.07 -3.70 21.16
C LEU A 560 -21.42 -4.43 21.14
N GLY A 561 -21.75 -5.19 22.18
CA GLY A 561 -23.05 -5.87 22.34
C GLY A 561 -23.27 -7.07 21.40
N GLY A 562 -22.22 -7.72 20.90
CA GLY A 562 -22.31 -8.95 20.10
C GLY A 562 -23.00 -8.82 18.73
N GLY A 563 -23.28 -7.60 18.28
CA GLY A 563 -23.98 -7.31 17.02
C GLY A 563 -23.06 -7.23 15.80
N GLN A 564 -23.58 -6.67 14.71
CA GLN A 564 -22.83 -6.52 13.45
C GLN A 564 -21.50 -5.77 13.64
N ALA A 565 -21.48 -4.69 14.43
CA ALA A 565 -20.26 -3.94 14.72
C ALA A 565 -19.18 -4.79 15.40
N ALA A 566 -19.55 -5.68 16.32
CA ALA A 566 -18.63 -6.62 16.94
C ALA A 566 -18.06 -7.60 15.90
N GLY A 567 -18.91 -8.12 15.01
CA GLY A 567 -18.50 -9.00 13.92
C GLY A 567 -17.51 -8.33 12.94
N GLU A 568 -17.63 -7.03 12.68
CA GLU A 568 -16.66 -6.32 11.83
C GLU A 568 -15.23 -6.33 12.41
N LEU A 569 -15.09 -6.44 13.75
CA LEU A 569 -13.79 -6.42 14.44
C LEU A 569 -13.29 -7.81 14.83
N VAL A 570 -14.17 -8.65 15.37
CA VAL A 570 -13.83 -9.97 15.91
C VAL A 570 -14.89 -10.96 15.45
N GLN A 571 -14.48 -11.87 14.56
CA GLN A 571 -15.35 -12.98 14.15
C GLN A 571 -15.21 -14.14 15.14
N PRO A 572 -16.27 -14.93 15.42
CA PRO A 572 -16.19 -16.10 16.27
C PRO A 572 -15.10 -17.10 15.84
N GLU A 573 -14.89 -17.24 14.53
CA GLU A 573 -13.86 -18.08 13.94
C GLU A 573 -12.44 -17.60 14.30
N ASP A 574 -12.22 -16.28 14.38
CA ASP A 574 -10.92 -15.72 14.76
C ASP A 574 -10.57 -16.07 16.21
N ALA A 575 -11.56 -15.93 17.12
CA ALA A 575 -11.39 -16.28 18.53
C ALA A 575 -11.12 -17.77 18.72
N ALA A 576 -11.82 -18.61 17.96
CA ALA A 576 -11.61 -20.06 17.97
C ALA A 576 -10.25 -20.47 17.39
N LEU A 577 -9.77 -19.80 16.35
CA LEU A 577 -8.42 -20.01 15.78
C LEU A 577 -7.33 -19.66 16.79
N LEU A 578 -7.45 -18.53 17.51
CA LEU A 578 -6.48 -18.17 18.56
C LEU A 578 -6.51 -19.17 19.72
N ALA A 579 -7.70 -19.60 20.14
CA ALA A 579 -7.83 -20.62 21.19
C ALA A 579 -7.22 -21.97 20.76
N ALA A 580 -7.38 -22.34 19.48
CA ALA A 580 -6.75 -23.52 18.90
C ALA A 580 -5.21 -23.39 18.88
N LEU A 581 -4.69 -22.22 18.49
CA LEU A 581 -3.26 -21.93 18.54
C LEU A 581 -2.71 -22.12 19.96
N ALA A 582 -3.38 -21.58 20.97
CA ALA A 582 -2.97 -21.71 22.36
C ALA A 582 -2.98 -23.17 22.85
N ARG A 583 -4.00 -23.97 22.49
CA ARG A 583 -4.06 -25.40 22.83
C ARG A 583 -2.93 -26.19 22.17
N THR A 584 -2.71 -25.97 20.88
CA THR A 584 -1.66 -26.65 20.12
C THR A 584 -0.26 -26.28 20.63
N LEU A 585 -0.05 -25.00 20.94
CA LEU A 585 1.22 -24.56 21.52
C LEU A 585 1.46 -25.18 22.90
N ALA A 586 0.42 -25.32 23.72
CA ALA A 586 0.52 -25.99 25.02
C ALA A 586 0.88 -27.47 24.88
N ALA A 587 0.35 -28.16 23.86
CA ALA A 587 0.72 -29.54 23.56
C ALA A 587 2.19 -29.70 23.17
N LEU A 588 2.77 -28.70 22.47
CA LEU A 588 4.18 -28.69 22.07
C LEU A 588 5.16 -28.22 23.17
N ARG A 589 4.66 -27.90 24.37
CA ARG A 589 5.49 -27.40 25.47
C ARG A 589 6.55 -28.41 25.89
N ASP A 590 6.16 -29.67 26.05
CA ASP A 590 6.99 -30.71 26.66
C ASP A 590 7.83 -31.48 25.61
N GLY A 591 7.72 -31.12 24.34
CA GLY A 591 8.46 -31.74 23.23
C GLY A 591 7.73 -31.66 21.91
N ASP A 592 8.29 -32.31 20.89
CA ASP A 592 7.57 -32.48 19.63
C ASP A 592 6.52 -33.58 19.76
N VAL A 593 5.33 -33.27 19.25
CA VAL A 593 4.16 -34.15 19.30
C VAL A 593 3.79 -34.53 17.87
N PRO A 594 3.41 -35.79 17.61
CA PRO A 594 2.98 -36.21 16.28
C PRO A 594 1.74 -35.45 15.80
N ASP A 595 1.60 -35.33 14.48
CA ASP A 595 0.51 -34.58 13.83
C ASP A 595 -0.87 -35.01 14.35
N GLU A 596 -1.10 -36.30 14.58
CA GLU A 596 -2.39 -36.83 15.02
C GLU A 596 -2.79 -36.31 16.41
N ALA A 597 -1.83 -36.11 17.30
CA ALA A 597 -2.08 -35.59 18.63
C ALA A 597 -2.29 -34.06 18.61
N ILE A 598 -1.67 -33.35 17.67
CA ILE A 598 -2.00 -31.95 17.39
C ILE A 598 -3.42 -31.85 16.81
N ASP A 599 -3.76 -32.73 15.87
CA ASP A 599 -5.09 -32.77 15.25
C ASP A 599 -6.19 -33.05 16.27
N ALA A 600 -5.94 -33.97 17.21
CA ALA A 600 -6.85 -34.22 18.32
C ALA A 600 -7.13 -32.94 19.13
N ALA A 601 -6.10 -32.11 19.38
CA ALA A 601 -6.22 -30.81 20.06
C ALA A 601 -6.91 -29.71 19.21
N THR A 602 -6.99 -29.90 17.89
CA THR A 602 -7.50 -28.92 16.90
C THR A 602 -8.86 -29.32 16.30
N SER A 603 -9.32 -30.56 16.55
CA SER A 603 -10.39 -31.29 15.85
C SER A 603 -11.79 -30.65 15.81
N GLN A 604 -12.00 -29.47 16.41
CA GLN A 604 -13.26 -28.73 16.35
C GLN A 604 -13.38 -27.71 15.21
N HIS A 605 -12.33 -27.44 14.43
CA HIS A 605 -12.41 -26.41 13.39
C HIS A 605 -12.05 -26.90 11.99
N ARG A 606 -13.09 -27.15 11.18
CA ARG A 606 -13.00 -27.34 9.73
C ARG A 606 -13.57 -26.12 9.04
N GLY A 607 -12.69 -25.19 8.68
CA GLY A 607 -12.93 -24.23 7.59
C GLY A 607 -13.35 -22.83 8.05
N ARG A 608 -12.37 -21.92 8.10
CA ARG A 608 -12.62 -20.54 7.70
C ARG A 608 -12.73 -20.55 6.17
N ARG A 609 -13.75 -19.90 5.59
CA ARG A 609 -13.63 -19.44 4.21
C ARG A 609 -12.55 -18.37 4.25
N THR A 610 -11.33 -18.70 3.81
CA THR A 610 -10.33 -17.68 3.48
C THR A 610 -11.03 -16.67 2.57
N ARG A 611 -10.86 -15.36 2.81
CA ARG A 611 -11.47 -14.36 1.92
C ARG A 611 -10.94 -14.54 0.50
N PHE A 612 -9.70 -15.00 0.41
CA PHE A 612 -8.99 -15.32 -0.83
C PHE A 612 -9.19 -16.78 -1.25
N ARG A 613 -9.47 -17.01 -2.54
CA ARG A 613 -9.61 -18.36 -3.10
C ARG A 613 -8.22 -18.91 -3.44
N PRO A 614 -7.93 -20.20 -3.19
CA PRO A 614 -6.69 -20.80 -3.67
C PRO A 614 -6.66 -20.88 -5.20
N ILE A 615 -5.48 -20.64 -5.77
CA ILE A 615 -5.18 -20.99 -7.16
C ILE A 615 -5.01 -22.50 -7.24
N VAL A 616 -5.93 -23.17 -7.94
CA VAL A 616 -5.82 -24.59 -8.28
C VAL A 616 -5.21 -24.68 -9.68
N THR A 617 -3.88 -24.60 -9.77
CA THR A 617 -3.15 -25.01 -10.99
C THR A 617 -1.87 -25.74 -10.64
N CYS A 618 -1.39 -26.54 -11.60
CA CYS A 618 -0.26 -27.48 -11.57
C CYS A 618 1.12 -26.84 -11.26
N GLU A 619 1.18 -25.54 -10.95
CA GLU A 619 2.41 -24.75 -10.73
C GLU A 619 2.90 -24.77 -9.26
N ARG A 620 2.17 -25.48 -8.39
CA ARG A 620 2.41 -25.54 -6.94
C ARG A 620 3.79 -26.09 -6.55
N ASP A 621 4.27 -27.08 -7.30
CA ASP A 621 5.60 -27.67 -7.05
C ASP A 621 6.73 -26.78 -7.61
N CYS A 622 6.49 -26.06 -8.71
CA CYS A 622 7.46 -25.10 -9.29
C CYS A 622 7.70 -23.88 -8.39
N PHE A 623 6.64 -23.36 -7.75
CA PHE A 623 6.73 -22.24 -6.80
C PHE A 623 7.68 -22.55 -5.64
N GLU A 624 7.61 -23.77 -5.12
CA GLU A 624 8.38 -24.20 -3.96
C GLU A 624 9.78 -24.65 -4.33
N ASP A 625 9.95 -25.24 -5.52
CA ASP A 625 11.26 -25.49 -6.13
C ASP A 625 12.03 -24.19 -6.41
N LEU A 626 11.35 -23.10 -6.77
CA LEU A 626 11.98 -21.77 -6.93
C LEU A 626 12.43 -21.17 -5.59
N LEU A 627 11.66 -21.35 -4.52
CA LEU A 627 12.05 -20.92 -3.17
C LEU A 627 13.20 -21.76 -2.59
N ALA A 628 13.24 -23.06 -2.89
CA ALA A 628 14.33 -23.95 -2.48
C ALA A 628 15.61 -23.74 -3.32
N LYS A 629 15.48 -23.63 -4.65
CA LYS A 629 16.62 -23.43 -5.58
C LYS A 629 17.18 -22.01 -5.55
N GLY A 630 16.35 -21.00 -5.27
CA GLY A 630 16.78 -19.63 -5.06
C GLY A 630 17.65 -19.42 -3.81
N ARG A 631 17.68 -20.38 -2.87
CA ARG A 631 18.56 -20.38 -1.70
C ARG A 631 19.86 -21.17 -1.90
N HIS A 632 19.93 -22.10 -2.86
CA HIS A 632 21.10 -22.95 -3.07
C HIS A 632 21.97 -22.58 -4.29
N ASN A 633 21.51 -21.73 -5.20
CA ASN A 633 22.33 -21.21 -6.30
C ASN A 633 22.82 -19.78 -6.04
N THR A 634 23.76 -19.63 -5.10
CA THR A 634 24.65 -18.45 -5.01
C THR A 634 26.12 -18.87 -4.91
N LEU A 635 26.50 -19.94 -5.61
CA LEU A 635 27.88 -20.23 -5.94
C LEU A 635 27.99 -20.59 -7.43
N SER A 636 28.54 -19.64 -8.20
CA SER A 636 29.17 -19.78 -9.53
C SER A 636 28.40 -20.40 -10.71
N ASN A 637 27.94 -19.58 -11.66
CA ASN A 637 28.21 -19.74 -13.12
C ASN A 637 27.75 -18.50 -13.95
N PRO A 638 28.63 -17.79 -14.69
CA PRO A 638 28.28 -16.60 -15.47
C PRO A 638 28.01 -16.90 -16.95
N GLN A 639 27.14 -17.87 -17.27
CA GLN A 639 26.70 -18.09 -18.65
C GLN A 639 25.19 -18.36 -18.71
N GLY A 640 24.45 -17.37 -19.19
CA GLY A 640 23.01 -17.44 -19.37
C GLY A 640 22.61 -18.43 -20.46
N GLN A 641 21.71 -19.35 -20.13
CA GLN A 641 20.85 -20.03 -21.09
C GLN A 641 19.40 -20.04 -20.56
N LEU A 642 18.49 -19.50 -21.39
CA LEU A 642 17.06 -19.37 -21.16
C LEU A 642 16.34 -20.70 -21.42
N PHE A 643 15.44 -21.10 -20.52
CA PHE A 643 14.46 -22.18 -20.74
C PHE A 643 13.45 -21.79 -21.84
N GLY A 644 13.02 -22.79 -22.63
CA GLY A 644 12.45 -22.64 -23.98
C GLY A 644 10.97 -22.25 -24.12
N ARG A 645 10.65 -21.81 -25.35
CA ARG A 645 9.37 -21.26 -25.85
C ARG A 645 8.11 -22.10 -25.64
N ALA A 646 8.21 -23.38 -25.27
CA ALA A 646 7.04 -24.28 -25.19
C ALA A 646 6.15 -24.01 -23.95
N GLY A 647 6.71 -23.48 -22.85
CA GLY A 647 5.93 -23.15 -21.65
C GLY A 647 5.10 -21.86 -21.78
N GLN A 648 5.51 -20.93 -22.65
CA GLN A 648 4.84 -19.63 -22.81
C GLN A 648 3.49 -19.72 -23.55
N GLN A 649 3.29 -20.76 -24.35
CA GLN A 649 2.10 -20.88 -25.21
C GLN A 649 0.92 -21.54 -24.50
N CYS A 650 1.16 -22.47 -23.56
CA CYS A 650 0.10 -23.07 -22.74
C CYS A 650 -0.53 -22.08 -21.74
N CYS A 651 0.26 -21.21 -21.11
CA CYS A 651 -0.25 -20.29 -20.07
C CYS A 651 -1.19 -19.21 -20.62
N LEU A 652 -1.01 -18.78 -21.87
CA LEU A 652 -1.87 -17.78 -22.52
C LEU A 652 -3.23 -18.36 -22.93
N GLU A 653 -3.27 -19.59 -23.47
CA GLU A 653 -4.51 -20.23 -23.92
C GLU A 653 -5.44 -20.62 -22.77
N ASP A 654 -4.89 -20.99 -21.60
CA ASP A 654 -5.70 -21.38 -20.44
C ASP A 654 -6.25 -20.18 -19.67
N GLY A 655 -5.51 -19.06 -19.59
CA GLY A 655 -6.01 -17.81 -19.00
C GLY A 655 -7.20 -17.22 -19.77
N GLU A 656 -7.17 -17.29 -21.11
CA GLU A 656 -8.27 -16.82 -21.96
C GLU A 656 -9.53 -17.70 -21.84
N ARG A 657 -9.37 -19.03 -21.69
CA ARG A 657 -10.49 -19.96 -21.50
C ARG A 657 -11.19 -19.78 -20.14
N ILE A 658 -10.46 -19.41 -19.10
CA ILE A 658 -11.00 -19.14 -17.76
C ILE A 658 -11.88 -17.88 -17.77
N LEU A 659 -11.41 -16.81 -18.40
CA LEU A 659 -12.17 -15.56 -18.57
C LEU A 659 -13.47 -15.77 -19.37
N LEU A 660 -13.40 -16.54 -20.45
CA LEU A 660 -14.59 -16.84 -21.27
C LEU A 660 -15.61 -17.73 -20.55
N ARG A 661 -15.16 -18.68 -19.70
CA ARG A 661 -16.06 -19.51 -18.87
C ARG A 661 -16.73 -18.71 -17.75
N ALA A 662 -16.01 -17.80 -17.10
CA ALA A 662 -16.58 -16.95 -16.05
C ALA A 662 -17.67 -16.02 -16.59
N VAL A 663 -17.47 -15.48 -17.80
CA VAL A 663 -18.45 -14.61 -18.50
C VAL A 663 -19.67 -15.39 -19.00
N ALA A 664 -19.50 -16.64 -19.42
CA ALA A 664 -20.59 -17.49 -19.91
C ALA A 664 -21.57 -17.96 -18.80
N GLN A 665 -21.14 -17.96 -17.53
CA GLN A 665 -21.94 -18.46 -16.41
C GLN A 665 -22.94 -17.44 -15.84
N ARG A 666 -22.91 -16.16 -16.24
CA ARG A 666 -23.85 -15.11 -15.77
C ARG A 666 -24.22 -14.10 -16.88
N PRO A 667 -25.11 -14.45 -17.82
CA PRO A 667 -25.47 -13.62 -18.97
C PRO A 667 -26.46 -12.47 -18.67
N GLU A 668 -26.93 -12.33 -17.43
CA GLU A 668 -28.10 -11.46 -17.11
C GLU A 668 -27.77 -10.02 -16.72
N SER A 669 -26.48 -9.62 -16.65
CA SER A 669 -26.12 -8.21 -16.45
C SER A 669 -25.91 -7.48 -17.78
N ILE A 670 -26.41 -6.26 -17.89
CA ILE A 670 -26.24 -5.38 -19.06
C ILE A 670 -24.75 -5.14 -19.36
N ASP A 671 -23.90 -5.12 -18.32
CA ASP A 671 -22.44 -4.98 -18.44
C ASP A 671 -21.76 -6.19 -19.10
N THR A 672 -22.29 -7.41 -18.90
CA THR A 672 -21.76 -8.64 -19.53
C THR A 672 -21.97 -8.63 -21.06
N ARG A 673 -23.05 -8.01 -21.54
CA ARG A 673 -23.35 -7.91 -22.99
C ARG A 673 -22.44 -6.88 -23.68
N LEU A 674 -22.13 -5.77 -23.02
CA LEU A 674 -21.12 -4.80 -23.49
C LEU A 674 -19.71 -5.42 -23.55
N LEU A 675 -19.34 -6.23 -22.57
CA LEU A 675 -18.10 -7.02 -22.53
C LEU A 675 -17.98 -8.04 -23.69
N LEU A 676 -19.08 -8.68 -24.08
CA LEU A 676 -19.13 -9.61 -25.21
C LEU A 676 -19.01 -8.91 -26.56
N VAL A 677 -19.63 -7.73 -26.72
CA VAL A 677 -19.56 -6.95 -27.96
C VAL A 677 -18.16 -6.37 -28.17
N HIS A 678 -17.53 -5.85 -27.11
CA HIS A 678 -16.18 -5.26 -27.21
C HIS A 678 -15.11 -6.31 -27.54
N ASN A 679 -15.18 -7.51 -26.94
CA ASN A 679 -14.25 -8.60 -27.24
C ASN A 679 -14.47 -9.22 -28.64
N ARG A 680 -15.73 -9.31 -29.12
CA ARG A 680 -16.01 -9.74 -30.50
C ARG A 680 -15.49 -8.76 -31.55
N LEU A 681 -15.53 -7.45 -31.28
CA LEU A 681 -14.96 -6.43 -32.16
C LEU A 681 -13.43 -6.48 -32.18
N ARG A 682 -12.79 -6.77 -31.05
CA ARG A 682 -11.33 -6.94 -30.95
C ARG A 682 -10.81 -8.19 -31.68
N LEU A 683 -11.60 -9.28 -31.68
CA LEU A 683 -11.29 -10.50 -32.44
C LEU A 683 -11.42 -10.28 -33.96
N ARG A 684 -12.47 -9.59 -34.42
CA ARG A 684 -12.62 -9.23 -35.84
C ARG A 684 -11.55 -8.25 -36.35
N GLY A 685 -11.02 -7.41 -35.47
CA GLY A 685 -9.92 -6.49 -35.81
C GLY A 685 -8.54 -7.15 -35.97
N ARG A 686 -8.34 -8.37 -35.44
CA ARG A 686 -7.06 -9.10 -35.53
C ARG A 686 -7.00 -10.14 -36.64
N GLU A 687 -8.12 -10.51 -37.25
CA GLU A 687 -8.16 -11.48 -38.36
C GLU A 687 -7.99 -10.85 -39.76
N HIS A 688 -7.93 -9.52 -39.88
CA HIS A 688 -7.83 -8.84 -41.19
C HIS A 688 -6.42 -8.39 -41.63
N GLU A 689 -5.36 -8.76 -40.90
CA GLU A 689 -3.96 -8.52 -41.30
C GLU A 689 -3.22 -9.81 -41.67
N CYS A 690 -3.82 -10.64 -42.54
CA CYS A 690 -3.05 -11.62 -43.30
C CYS A 690 -3.76 -12.03 -44.60
N ARG A 691 -3.04 -11.82 -45.72
CA ARG A 691 -3.30 -12.25 -47.12
C ARG A 691 -4.15 -11.33 -48.00
N ARG A 692 -3.46 -10.69 -48.94
CA ARG A 692 -4.00 -10.20 -50.22
C ARG A 692 -4.25 -11.39 -51.15
N VAL A 693 -5.51 -11.60 -51.57
CA VAL A 693 -5.91 -12.21 -52.86
C VAL A 693 -7.26 -11.57 -53.25
N PRO A 694 -7.50 -11.18 -54.51
CA PRO A 694 -8.70 -10.41 -54.88
C PRO A 694 -9.86 -11.35 -55.25
N PHE A 695 -11.08 -11.10 -54.78
CA PHE A 695 -12.32 -11.49 -55.49
C PHE A 695 -13.53 -10.64 -55.04
N ALA A 696 -14.41 -10.40 -56.01
CA ALA A 696 -15.53 -9.44 -56.07
C ALA A 696 -16.78 -9.87 -55.25
N PRO A 697 -17.82 -9.02 -55.13
CA PRO A 697 -18.81 -9.07 -54.05
C PRO A 697 -19.96 -10.05 -54.35
N GLN A 698 -20.41 -10.75 -53.32
CA GLN A 698 -21.75 -11.34 -53.29
C GLN A 698 -22.56 -10.79 -52.12
N VAL A 699 -23.69 -10.20 -52.52
CA VAL A 699 -24.85 -9.83 -51.73
C VAL A 699 -25.48 -11.11 -51.15
N LEU A 700 -25.95 -11.08 -49.90
CA LEU A 700 -27.32 -11.48 -49.50
C LEU A 700 -27.52 -11.58 -47.97
N VAL A 701 -28.55 -10.82 -47.54
CA VAL A 701 -29.53 -10.97 -46.43
C VAL A 701 -29.02 -10.94 -44.99
#